data_AF-A0A225D443-F1
#
_entry.id   AF-A0A225D443-F1
#
_cell.length_a   1.000
_cell.length_b   1.000
_cell.length_c   1.000
_cell.angle_alpha   90.00
_cell.angle_beta   90.00
_cell.angle_gamma   90.00
#
_symmetry.space_group_name_H-M   'P 1'
#
loop_
_entity.id
_entity.type
_entity.pdbx_description
1 polymer ?
#
loop_
_entity_poly.entity_id
_entity_poly.type
_entity_poly.pdbx_seq_one_letter_code
_entity_poly.pdbx_strand_id
1 'polypeptide(L)'
;MRLAVFVSLTLAASPVLAADPPVIRSASGGRWSDTATWAGGQVPGAGSRVLIRDGHRVEYDVKSDAVVRGLNIAGTLAFATDRDTLLNVGLIKIQPGDAYSEDGFDCDEHAMPGGGGATLARPELLVGTPDAPVASGKSAVIRLHYVPGMNKETCPAIVCCGGRMEMHGQPLSRTWLKLGAAAKVGDTAVTLAESVTGWKVGDRVIVTGTQAHGPAKTESLTEERTITALDGTTLTLDTPLKMAHAGTGDHRGEVANLSRNVVVESADPAGVRGHTMYHKGSAGSLTYAEFRHLGKKNILGKYAIHFHLCRDTMRGSSVVGNSIWDSDNRWLTIHGTDYLVARDNVGYKSIGHGFFLEDGTEVYNVLDRNLAIGARAGKRLPKQVLPFDANEGAGFWWTCSLNAFTRNVAAECDQYGFRFEATPTSALKLSFPIRRADGTRKETDPRTLPFVRFEDNEVHTSHGLYGVNLGEGVNRVGPDARHPFVVKNLKIWDVHYGFRPQVPNLRVENLTLHRVAYGVYHPNYDAHYYKNVLISQTNTEPFNRGHDDLSVQYGLLVVDVLTFDGCRSGGMPLIQISDDNPTGAGETHLRNVKTVNWSDTSREKAVVNLGGGPRPQPKFAKGVPVYLHDWFGPGRAALVVSIRSPEFKTEPTRFRKEAPLTGDESRVAEVTGIPFPQPPEVVDDLPPATVVTRVVRSNGKLTVRGTTVDDGQVRHVRVNGQEAKATAANFAEWEVTLDAPSGPVQLAAVSEDVAGNVEQTPMRVTVK
;
A
#
# COMPACT_ATOMS: atom_id res chain seq x y z
N MET A 1 -74.90 34.20 34.73
CA MET A 1 -75.50 33.97 33.41
C MET A 1 -74.43 33.39 32.50
N ARG A 2 -74.67 32.19 31.95
CA ARG A 2 -73.75 31.46 31.06
C ARG A 2 -73.72 32.13 29.68
N LEU A 3 -72.55 32.29 29.07
CA LEU A 3 -72.40 32.53 27.65
C LEU A 3 -71.41 31.51 27.08
N ALA A 4 -71.90 30.68 26.15
CA ALA A 4 -71.14 29.66 25.45
C ALA A 4 -70.34 30.30 24.31
N VAL A 5 -69.07 29.94 24.17
CA VAL A 5 -68.24 30.26 23.00
C VAL A 5 -67.96 28.96 22.26
N PHE A 6 -68.44 28.88 21.03
CA PHE A 6 -68.14 27.82 20.07
C PHE A 6 -66.69 28.01 19.58
N VAL A 7 -65.83 27.01 19.78
CA VAL A 7 -64.50 26.93 19.17
C VAL A 7 -64.60 25.98 17.98
N SER A 8 -64.44 26.53 16.76
CA SER A 8 -64.31 25.75 15.54
C SER A 8 -62.97 25.02 15.52
N LEU A 9 -63.03 23.69 15.50
CA LEU A 9 -61.88 22.80 15.33
C LEU A 9 -61.52 22.74 13.83
N THR A 10 -60.45 23.41 13.41
CA THR A 10 -59.83 23.16 12.10
C THR A 10 -59.01 21.89 12.19
N LEU A 11 -59.49 20.80 11.57
CA LEU A 11 -58.68 19.59 11.34
C LEU A 11 -57.52 19.94 10.41
N ALA A 12 -56.30 20.00 10.94
CA ALA A 12 -55.09 19.94 10.13
C ALA A 12 -54.96 18.51 9.58
N ALA A 13 -54.97 18.37 8.25
CA ALA A 13 -54.68 17.11 7.59
C ALA A 13 -53.24 16.69 7.89
N SER A 14 -53.06 15.51 8.50
CA SER A 14 -51.76 14.87 8.62
C SER A 14 -51.15 14.67 7.23
N PRO A 15 -49.85 14.91 7.02
CA PRO A 15 -49.21 14.58 5.76
C PRO A 15 -49.27 13.07 5.58
N VAL A 16 -49.93 12.63 4.50
CA VAL A 16 -49.83 11.26 4.02
C VAL A 16 -48.35 11.02 3.72
N LEU A 17 -47.70 10.14 4.50
CA LEU A 17 -46.39 9.59 4.14
C LEU A 17 -46.57 8.96 2.76
N ALA A 18 -45.96 9.56 1.74
CA ALA A 18 -45.95 9.01 0.40
C ALA A 18 -45.42 7.57 0.48
N ALA A 19 -46.22 6.60 0.03
CA ALA A 19 -45.78 5.22 -0.03
C ALA A 19 -44.49 5.15 -0.86
N ASP A 20 -43.54 4.36 -0.38
CA ASP A 20 -42.28 4.12 -1.07
C ASP A 20 -42.50 3.73 -2.54
N PRO A 21 -41.68 4.24 -3.49
CA PRO A 21 -41.82 3.88 -4.90
C PRO A 21 -41.76 2.36 -5.10
N PRO A 22 -42.63 1.78 -5.96
CA PRO A 22 -42.64 0.34 -6.20
C PRO A 22 -41.33 -0.14 -6.81
N VAL A 23 -40.96 -1.38 -6.49
CA VAL A 23 -39.75 -2.02 -7.02
C VAL A 23 -40.01 -2.53 -8.43
N ILE A 24 -39.31 -1.98 -9.42
CA ILE A 24 -39.31 -2.45 -10.80
C ILE A 24 -38.42 -3.69 -10.89
N ARG A 25 -38.95 -4.78 -11.46
CA ARG A 25 -38.27 -6.07 -11.54
C ARG A 25 -38.04 -6.46 -12.99
N SER A 26 -36.91 -7.08 -13.31
CA SER A 26 -36.71 -7.66 -14.64
C SER A 26 -37.71 -8.81 -14.90
N ALA A 27 -38.43 -8.78 -16.02
CA ALA A 27 -39.31 -9.84 -16.50
C ALA A 27 -38.54 -10.95 -17.25
N SER A 28 -37.44 -10.58 -17.92
CA SER A 28 -36.52 -11.48 -18.63
C SER A 28 -35.14 -10.82 -18.73
N GLY A 29 -34.16 -11.52 -19.32
CA GLY A 29 -32.92 -10.89 -19.77
C GLY A 29 -33.13 -10.07 -21.05
N GLY A 30 -32.36 -9.00 -21.23
CA GLY A 30 -32.51 -8.07 -22.34
C GLY A 30 -31.75 -6.76 -22.13
N ARG A 31 -32.01 -5.76 -22.99
CA ARG A 31 -31.44 -4.42 -22.84
C ARG A 31 -32.18 -3.63 -21.77
N TRP A 32 -31.46 -2.80 -21.03
CA TRP A 32 -32.04 -1.90 -20.03
C TRP A 32 -33.07 -0.97 -20.67
N SER A 33 -32.79 -0.49 -21.89
CA SER A 33 -33.70 0.42 -22.61
C SER A 33 -35.00 -0.23 -23.10
N ASP A 34 -35.09 -1.57 -23.12
CA ASP A 34 -36.24 -2.28 -23.69
C ASP A 34 -37.33 -2.49 -22.63
N THR A 35 -38.56 -2.07 -22.95
CA THR A 35 -39.75 -2.29 -22.13
C THR A 35 -40.00 -3.77 -21.85
N ALA A 36 -39.66 -4.68 -22.77
CA ALA A 36 -39.87 -6.13 -22.60
C ALA A 36 -38.97 -6.74 -21.51
N THR A 37 -37.85 -6.09 -21.18
CA THR A 37 -36.94 -6.52 -20.09
C THR A 37 -37.60 -6.37 -18.72
N TRP A 38 -38.60 -5.49 -18.57
CA TRP A 38 -39.14 -5.07 -17.27
C TRP A 38 -40.58 -5.53 -17.06
N ALA A 39 -40.87 -6.03 -15.86
CA ALA A 39 -42.22 -6.42 -15.48
C ALA A 39 -43.16 -5.21 -15.52
N GLY A 40 -44.28 -5.34 -16.23
CA GLY A 40 -45.22 -4.24 -16.46
C GLY A 40 -44.79 -3.27 -17.56
N GLY A 41 -43.71 -3.54 -18.31
CA GLY A 41 -43.27 -2.71 -19.44
C GLY A 41 -42.61 -1.39 -19.05
N GLN A 42 -42.34 -1.17 -17.76
CA GLN A 42 -41.82 0.09 -17.25
C GLN A 42 -40.29 0.06 -17.17
N VAL A 43 -39.62 0.78 -18.07
CA VAL A 43 -38.16 1.00 -18.00
C VAL A 43 -37.82 1.83 -16.75
N PRO A 44 -36.83 1.43 -15.94
CA PRO A 44 -36.45 2.19 -14.75
C PRO A 44 -35.97 3.60 -15.08
N GLY A 45 -36.59 4.58 -14.40
CA GLY A 45 -36.27 6.00 -14.47
C GLY A 45 -35.91 6.60 -13.11
N ALA A 46 -36.02 7.92 -12.99
CA ALA A 46 -35.64 8.64 -11.77
C ALA A 46 -36.43 8.15 -10.53
N GLY A 47 -35.74 7.99 -9.40
CA GLY A 47 -36.31 7.54 -8.13
C GLY A 47 -36.66 6.04 -8.07
N SER A 48 -36.49 5.29 -9.16
CA SER A 48 -36.87 3.87 -9.22
C SER A 48 -36.02 3.02 -8.26
N ARG A 49 -36.66 2.03 -7.65
CA ARG A 49 -36.00 0.91 -6.99
C ARG A 49 -36.00 -0.27 -7.95
N VAL A 50 -34.84 -0.83 -8.24
CA VAL A 50 -34.70 -1.84 -9.31
C VAL A 50 -34.18 -3.15 -8.75
N LEU A 51 -34.75 -4.27 -9.19
CA LEU A 51 -34.23 -5.61 -8.93
C LEU A 51 -34.05 -6.38 -10.24
N ILE A 52 -32.82 -6.79 -10.51
CA ILE A 52 -32.51 -7.76 -11.57
C ILE A 52 -32.56 -9.15 -10.94
N ARG A 53 -33.55 -9.95 -11.36
CA ARG A 53 -33.83 -11.29 -10.80
C ARG A 53 -32.75 -12.30 -11.14
N ASP A 54 -32.66 -13.34 -10.33
CA ASP A 54 -31.80 -14.49 -10.60
C ASP A 54 -32.05 -15.07 -12.01
N GLY A 55 -30.97 -15.56 -12.64
CA GLY A 55 -31.01 -16.08 -14.01
C GLY A 55 -31.22 -15.04 -15.13
N HIS A 56 -31.52 -13.78 -14.82
CA HIS A 56 -31.68 -12.73 -15.83
C HIS A 56 -30.37 -11.98 -16.06
N ARG A 57 -30.01 -11.75 -17.32
CA ARG A 57 -28.90 -10.87 -17.72
C ARG A 57 -29.45 -9.62 -18.37
N VAL A 58 -29.25 -8.47 -17.74
CA VAL A 58 -29.62 -7.16 -18.26
C VAL A 58 -28.38 -6.44 -18.78
N GLU A 59 -28.44 -5.95 -20.01
CA GLU A 59 -27.42 -5.10 -20.61
C GLU A 59 -27.73 -3.62 -20.35
N TYR A 60 -26.90 -2.90 -19.60
CA TYR A 60 -27.01 -1.46 -19.42
C TYR A 60 -26.45 -0.74 -20.65
N ASP A 61 -27.34 -0.31 -21.55
CA ASP A 61 -27.00 0.20 -22.88
C ASP A 61 -27.30 1.70 -23.08
N VAL A 62 -27.51 2.42 -21.98
CA VAL A 62 -27.97 3.82 -21.98
C VAL A 62 -26.98 4.79 -21.32
N LYS A 63 -27.02 6.04 -21.77
CA LYS A 63 -26.43 7.20 -21.11
C LYS A 63 -27.57 8.05 -20.56
N SER A 64 -27.86 7.94 -19.26
CA SER A 64 -29.07 8.51 -18.67
C SER A 64 -28.75 9.46 -17.52
N ASP A 65 -29.34 10.64 -17.53
CA ASP A 65 -29.28 11.60 -16.42
C ASP A 65 -30.27 11.27 -15.29
N ALA A 66 -31.12 10.25 -15.47
CA ALA A 66 -32.06 9.81 -14.44
C ALA A 66 -31.32 9.16 -13.25
N VAL A 67 -31.55 9.70 -12.05
CA VAL A 67 -31.00 9.14 -10.81
C VAL A 67 -31.87 7.99 -10.32
N VAL A 68 -31.41 6.76 -10.47
CA VAL A 68 -32.06 5.56 -9.90
C VAL A 68 -31.83 5.57 -8.39
N ARG A 69 -32.86 5.29 -7.59
CA ARG A 69 -32.71 5.26 -6.13
C ARG A 69 -31.76 4.13 -5.73
N GLY A 70 -32.04 2.91 -6.15
CA GLY A 70 -31.13 1.79 -5.91
C GLY A 70 -31.39 0.61 -6.85
N LEU A 71 -30.39 -0.24 -6.94
CA LEU A 71 -30.33 -1.40 -7.82
C LEU A 71 -29.83 -2.61 -7.03
N ASN A 72 -30.68 -3.62 -6.87
CA ASN A 72 -30.30 -4.92 -6.36
C ASN A 72 -30.08 -5.88 -7.53
N ILE A 73 -28.91 -6.52 -7.59
CA ILE A 73 -28.51 -7.42 -8.67
C ILE A 73 -28.43 -8.82 -8.09
N ALA A 74 -29.42 -9.66 -8.40
CA ALA A 74 -29.44 -11.09 -8.12
C ALA A 74 -29.06 -11.94 -9.33
N GLY A 75 -29.34 -11.46 -10.55
CA GLY A 75 -28.81 -11.99 -11.80
C GLY A 75 -27.52 -11.29 -12.23
N THR A 76 -27.48 -10.79 -13.47
CA THR A 76 -26.33 -10.06 -14.02
C THR A 76 -26.76 -8.69 -14.54
N LEU A 77 -26.04 -7.64 -14.15
CA LEU A 77 -26.01 -6.37 -14.87
C LEU A 77 -24.69 -6.26 -15.62
N ALA A 78 -24.73 -6.13 -16.94
CA ALA A 78 -23.55 -5.93 -17.77
C ALA A 78 -23.64 -4.61 -18.54
N PHE A 79 -22.64 -3.76 -18.45
CA PHE A 79 -22.59 -2.52 -19.21
C PHE A 79 -22.23 -2.81 -20.66
N ALA A 80 -22.92 -2.15 -21.60
CA ALA A 80 -22.53 -2.18 -23.00
C ALA A 80 -21.11 -1.59 -23.14
N THR A 81 -20.21 -2.33 -23.78
CA THR A 81 -18.79 -1.94 -23.92
C THR A 81 -18.52 -1.15 -25.21
N ASP A 82 -19.49 -1.11 -26.13
CA ASP A 82 -19.38 -0.54 -27.48
C ASP A 82 -19.90 0.89 -27.60
N ARG A 83 -20.39 1.48 -26.51
CA ARG A 83 -21.02 2.81 -26.47
C ARG A 83 -20.78 3.50 -25.13
N ASP A 84 -21.08 4.79 -25.09
CA ASP A 84 -21.04 5.54 -23.84
C ASP A 84 -22.21 5.17 -22.95
N THR A 85 -21.94 4.92 -21.68
CA THR A 85 -22.94 4.62 -20.66
C THR A 85 -22.74 5.51 -19.43
N LEU A 86 -23.85 5.93 -18.82
CA LEU A 86 -23.86 6.72 -17.60
C LEU A 86 -25.02 6.24 -16.73
N LEU A 87 -24.68 5.63 -15.59
CA LEU A 87 -25.62 5.24 -14.55
C LEU A 87 -25.49 6.19 -13.36
N ASN A 88 -26.50 7.03 -13.15
CA ASN A 88 -26.66 7.82 -11.93
C ASN A 88 -27.47 7.00 -10.91
N VAL A 89 -26.90 6.67 -9.75
CA VAL A 89 -27.53 5.74 -8.81
C VAL A 89 -27.18 6.01 -7.34
N GLY A 90 -28.10 5.76 -6.42
CA GLY A 90 -27.84 5.83 -4.98
C GLY A 90 -27.15 4.60 -4.42
N LEU A 91 -27.64 3.40 -4.74
CA LEU A 91 -27.05 2.15 -4.27
C LEU A 91 -27.02 1.12 -5.40
N ILE A 92 -25.88 0.44 -5.57
CA ILE A 92 -25.82 -0.84 -6.28
C ILE A 92 -25.48 -1.91 -5.24
N LYS A 93 -26.35 -2.90 -5.06
CA LYS A 93 -26.14 -4.04 -4.16
C LYS A 93 -26.14 -5.34 -4.96
N ILE A 94 -25.00 -6.02 -5.01
CA ILE A 94 -24.82 -7.28 -5.74
C ILE A 94 -24.90 -8.42 -4.74
N GLN A 95 -26.02 -9.13 -4.70
CA GLN A 95 -26.26 -10.18 -3.72
C GLN A 95 -27.28 -11.19 -4.23
N PRO A 96 -27.19 -12.47 -3.84
CA PRO A 96 -28.24 -13.43 -4.15
C PRO A 96 -29.59 -13.03 -3.52
N GLY A 97 -30.68 -13.39 -4.19
CA GLY A 97 -32.05 -13.31 -3.66
C GLY A 97 -32.94 -12.26 -4.32
N ASP A 98 -34.26 -12.47 -4.21
CA ASP A 98 -35.27 -11.70 -4.95
C ASP A 98 -35.92 -10.56 -4.14
N ALA A 99 -35.24 -10.07 -3.11
CA ALA A 99 -35.70 -8.97 -2.27
C ALA A 99 -34.88 -7.69 -2.51
N TYR A 100 -35.58 -6.57 -2.68
CA TYR A 100 -34.96 -5.25 -2.65
C TYR A 100 -34.72 -4.82 -1.21
N SER A 101 -33.55 -4.25 -0.93
CA SER A 101 -33.14 -3.75 0.38
C SER A 101 -32.03 -2.72 0.19
N GLU A 102 -32.10 -1.64 0.97
CA GLU A 102 -31.08 -0.57 1.03
C GLU A 102 -30.14 -0.73 2.23
N ASP A 103 -30.29 -1.80 3.01
CA ASP A 103 -29.59 -2.05 4.28
C ASP A 103 -28.93 -3.44 4.29
N GLY A 104 -28.37 -3.83 5.43
CA GLY A 104 -27.90 -5.20 5.67
C GLY A 104 -26.58 -5.52 4.96
N PHE A 105 -25.72 -4.51 4.81
CA PHE A 105 -24.33 -4.66 4.38
C PHE A 105 -23.33 -3.95 5.31
N ASP A 106 -23.81 -3.23 6.32
CA ASP A 106 -22.98 -2.69 7.39
C ASP A 106 -22.85 -3.74 8.48
N CYS A 107 -21.63 -4.26 8.67
CA CYS A 107 -21.31 -5.14 9.77
C CYS A 107 -20.86 -4.30 10.97
N ASP A 108 -21.81 -3.81 11.79
CA ASP A 108 -21.53 -3.36 13.16
C ASP A 108 -21.24 -4.55 14.11
N GLU A 109 -21.41 -5.78 13.63
CA GLU A 109 -21.09 -7.00 14.35
C GLU A 109 -20.15 -7.86 13.51
N HIS A 110 -19.06 -8.33 14.13
CA HIS A 110 -18.12 -9.33 13.63
C HIS A 110 -18.76 -10.72 13.44
N ALA A 111 -20.04 -10.78 13.07
CA ALA A 111 -20.81 -11.99 12.89
C ALA A 111 -20.67 -12.52 11.46
N MET A 112 -20.44 -13.82 11.37
CA MET A 112 -20.31 -14.56 10.13
C MET A 112 -21.68 -14.71 9.44
N PRO A 113 -21.90 -14.19 8.21
CA PRO A 113 -22.96 -14.74 7.38
C PRO A 113 -22.56 -16.19 7.04
N GLY A 114 -23.47 -17.11 7.33
CA GLY A 114 -23.31 -18.55 7.13
C GLY A 114 -23.03 -18.91 5.67
N GLY A 115 -22.28 -19.99 5.47
CA GLY A 115 -21.99 -20.54 4.16
C GLY A 115 -23.27 -21.01 3.46
N GLY A 116 -23.67 -20.30 2.42
CA GLY A 116 -24.66 -20.76 1.44
C GLY A 116 -23.95 -21.51 0.31
N GLY A 117 -24.41 -22.73 0.06
CA GLY A 117 -23.78 -23.72 -0.83
C GLY A 117 -23.73 -23.37 -2.32
N ALA A 118 -22.92 -24.17 -3.01
CA ALA A 118 -22.44 -24.01 -4.38
C ALA A 118 -23.46 -24.36 -5.49
N THR A 119 -24.70 -23.86 -5.44
CA THR A 119 -25.74 -24.25 -6.43
C THR A 119 -26.51 -23.13 -7.13
N LEU A 120 -26.30 -21.85 -6.79
CA LEU A 120 -26.90 -20.72 -7.53
C LEU A 120 -25.85 -20.02 -8.41
N ALA A 121 -26.28 -19.49 -9.57
CA ALA A 121 -25.44 -18.62 -10.37
C ALA A 121 -25.06 -17.39 -9.52
N ARG A 122 -23.76 -17.06 -9.48
CA ARG A 122 -23.28 -15.93 -8.69
C ARG A 122 -23.80 -14.64 -9.34
N PRO A 123 -24.43 -13.71 -8.59
CA PRO A 123 -24.84 -12.43 -9.15
C PRO A 123 -23.64 -11.61 -9.61
N GLU A 124 -23.77 -10.88 -10.71
CA GLU A 124 -22.62 -10.21 -11.34
C GLU A 124 -22.92 -8.75 -11.73
N LEU A 125 -22.03 -7.83 -11.35
CA LEU A 125 -21.90 -6.52 -11.98
C LEU A 125 -20.67 -6.55 -12.89
N LEU A 126 -20.89 -6.36 -14.20
CA LEU A 126 -19.84 -6.41 -15.22
C LEU A 126 -19.74 -5.06 -15.93
N VAL A 127 -18.70 -4.29 -15.65
CA VAL A 127 -18.33 -3.08 -16.41
C VAL A 127 -17.14 -3.43 -17.30
N GLY A 128 -17.43 -4.12 -18.41
CA GLY A 128 -16.43 -4.83 -19.19
C GLY A 128 -15.96 -6.13 -18.52
N THR A 129 -15.06 -6.85 -19.19
CA THR A 129 -14.37 -8.04 -18.69
C THR A 129 -12.87 -7.95 -19.03
N PRO A 130 -11.99 -8.79 -18.45
CA PRO A 130 -10.57 -8.78 -18.82
C PRO A 130 -10.30 -8.97 -20.32
N ASP A 131 -11.19 -9.68 -21.02
CA ASP A 131 -11.05 -9.98 -22.45
C ASP A 131 -11.88 -9.07 -23.35
N ALA A 132 -12.91 -8.42 -22.79
CA ALA A 132 -13.72 -7.42 -23.46
C ALA A 132 -13.87 -6.19 -22.53
N PRO A 133 -12.78 -5.42 -22.31
CA PRO A 133 -12.89 -4.18 -21.56
C PRO A 133 -13.78 -3.18 -22.30
N VAL A 134 -14.24 -2.13 -21.61
CA VAL A 134 -14.98 -1.03 -22.26
C VAL A 134 -14.12 -0.46 -23.39
N ALA A 135 -14.67 -0.39 -24.60
CA ALA A 135 -13.92 -0.15 -25.83
C ALA A 135 -13.18 1.18 -25.83
N SER A 136 -12.07 1.24 -26.57
CA SER A 136 -11.34 2.49 -26.78
C SER A 136 -12.24 3.55 -27.40
N GLY A 137 -12.17 4.78 -26.88
CA GLY A 137 -13.04 5.88 -27.28
C GLY A 137 -14.47 5.82 -26.74
N LYS A 138 -14.82 4.83 -25.91
CA LYS A 138 -16.10 4.72 -25.20
C LYS A 138 -15.90 4.85 -23.70
N SER A 139 -16.91 5.35 -22.99
CA SER A 139 -16.87 5.50 -21.53
C SER A 139 -17.99 4.72 -20.82
N ALA A 140 -17.69 4.15 -19.66
CA ALA A 140 -18.70 3.66 -18.71
C ALA A 140 -18.55 4.38 -17.38
N VAL A 141 -19.56 5.17 -17.02
CA VAL A 141 -19.55 5.98 -15.79
C VAL A 141 -20.65 5.50 -14.84
N ILE A 142 -20.28 5.17 -13.61
CA ILE A 142 -21.20 5.00 -12.50
C ILE A 142 -21.03 6.21 -11.58
N ARG A 143 -22.06 7.06 -11.52
CA ARG A 143 -22.08 8.25 -10.68
C ARG A 143 -22.99 8.01 -9.47
N LEU A 144 -22.39 8.07 -8.29
CA LEU A 144 -23.03 7.80 -7.01
C LEU A 144 -23.70 9.07 -6.47
N HIS A 145 -25.03 9.02 -6.32
CA HIS A 145 -25.85 10.14 -5.84
C HIS A 145 -26.42 9.84 -4.46
N TYR A 146 -26.18 10.71 -3.49
CA TYR A 146 -26.97 10.62 -2.26
C TYR A 146 -28.43 10.97 -2.56
N VAL A 147 -29.33 10.01 -2.35
CA VAL A 147 -30.79 10.21 -2.52
C VAL A 147 -31.42 10.45 -1.15
N PRO A 148 -32.20 11.52 -0.95
CA PRO A 148 -32.89 11.78 0.31
C PRO A 148 -33.69 10.58 0.82
N GLY A 149 -33.60 10.34 2.14
CA GLY A 149 -34.22 9.18 2.79
C GLY A 149 -33.38 7.90 2.72
N MET A 150 -32.18 7.92 2.14
CA MET A 150 -31.17 6.87 2.34
C MET A 150 -30.33 7.14 3.58
N ASN A 151 -29.76 6.10 4.18
CA ASN A 151 -28.76 6.24 5.24
C ASN A 151 -27.50 6.94 4.68
N LYS A 152 -27.19 8.11 5.23
CA LYS A 152 -26.08 8.97 4.78
C LYS A 152 -24.70 8.38 5.07
N GLU A 153 -24.59 7.52 6.08
CA GLU A 153 -23.33 6.86 6.45
C GLU A 153 -22.97 5.73 5.47
N THR A 154 -23.99 5.08 4.90
CA THR A 154 -23.83 3.81 4.19
C THR A 154 -24.09 3.97 2.69
N CYS A 155 -24.87 4.97 2.30
CA CYS A 155 -25.17 5.36 0.92
C CYS A 155 -24.69 6.78 0.59
N PRO A 156 -24.30 7.06 -0.67
CA PRO A 156 -24.40 6.17 -1.81
C PRO A 156 -23.25 5.15 -1.88
N ALA A 157 -23.44 4.03 -2.59
CA ALA A 157 -22.46 2.95 -2.59
C ALA A 157 -22.58 1.97 -3.76
N ILE A 158 -21.49 1.23 -4.00
CA ILE A 158 -21.48 -0.05 -4.73
C ILE A 158 -21.01 -1.13 -3.76
N VAL A 159 -21.85 -2.11 -3.47
CA VAL A 159 -21.53 -3.16 -2.49
C VAL A 159 -21.76 -4.53 -3.09
N CYS A 160 -20.71 -5.35 -3.11
CA CYS A 160 -20.75 -6.74 -3.51
C CYS A 160 -20.82 -7.64 -2.27
N CYS A 161 -21.93 -8.34 -2.07
CA CYS A 161 -22.16 -9.24 -0.94
C CYS A 161 -22.24 -10.69 -1.42
N GLY A 162 -21.09 -11.33 -1.61
CA GLY A 162 -21.00 -12.72 -2.10
C GLY A 162 -21.15 -12.88 -3.61
N GLY A 163 -21.29 -11.76 -4.34
CA GLY A 163 -21.40 -11.72 -5.79
C GLY A 163 -20.05 -11.65 -6.51
N ARG A 164 -20.11 -11.24 -7.78
CA ARG A 164 -18.95 -10.87 -8.59
C ARG A 164 -19.07 -9.41 -9.01
N MET A 165 -18.00 -8.64 -8.87
CA MET A 165 -17.91 -7.28 -9.38
C MET A 165 -16.64 -7.14 -10.22
N GLU A 166 -16.81 -6.86 -11.51
CA GLU A 166 -15.74 -6.71 -12.50
C GLU A 166 -15.81 -5.29 -13.08
N MET A 167 -14.66 -4.60 -13.15
CA MET A 167 -14.55 -3.30 -13.83
C MET A 167 -13.26 -3.25 -14.63
N HIS A 168 -13.38 -3.16 -15.95
CA HIS A 168 -12.27 -3.29 -16.88
C HIS A 168 -12.28 -2.19 -17.94
N GLY A 169 -11.39 -1.22 -17.77
CA GLY A 169 -11.09 -0.19 -18.75
C GLY A 169 -9.98 -0.59 -19.72
N GLN A 170 -9.64 0.34 -20.62
CA GLN A 170 -8.56 0.13 -21.58
C GLN A 170 -7.19 0.08 -20.88
N PRO A 171 -6.37 -0.95 -21.15
CA PRO A 171 -5.02 -1.04 -20.61
C PRO A 171 -4.11 0.11 -21.02
N LEU A 172 -3.23 0.51 -20.09
CA LEU A 172 -2.10 1.40 -20.35
C LEU A 172 -0.81 0.60 -20.25
N SER A 173 0.19 0.88 -21.11
CA SER A 173 1.50 0.20 -20.96
C SER A 173 2.17 0.52 -19.62
N ARG A 174 1.94 1.74 -19.12
CA ARG A 174 2.32 2.24 -17.80
C ARG A 174 1.23 3.17 -17.28
N THR A 175 0.89 3.06 -16.01
CA THR A 175 0.01 4.04 -15.34
C THR A 175 0.79 5.24 -14.79
N TRP A 176 2.05 5.01 -14.45
CA TRP A 176 3.02 6.01 -14.04
C TRP A 176 4.42 5.53 -14.38
N LEU A 177 5.36 6.48 -14.47
CA LEU A 177 6.77 6.22 -14.67
C LEU A 177 7.61 7.39 -14.14
N LYS A 178 8.92 7.19 -14.03
CA LYS A 178 9.85 8.26 -13.66
C LYS A 178 9.99 9.30 -14.78
N LEU A 179 10.33 10.53 -14.43
CA LEU A 179 10.79 11.53 -15.39
C LEU A 179 12.08 11.06 -16.09
N GLY A 180 12.19 11.36 -17.38
CA GLY A 180 13.35 11.08 -18.23
C GLY A 180 14.34 12.26 -18.31
N ALA A 181 13.89 13.47 -17.96
CA ALA A 181 14.71 14.66 -17.81
C ALA A 181 14.11 15.57 -16.73
N ALA A 182 14.95 16.43 -16.13
CA ALA A 182 14.47 17.43 -15.18
C ALA A 182 13.56 18.46 -15.89
N ALA A 183 12.46 18.84 -15.23
CA ALA A 183 11.55 19.89 -15.69
C ALA A 183 11.68 21.13 -14.80
N LYS A 184 11.64 22.32 -15.40
CA LYS A 184 11.84 23.61 -14.74
C LYS A 184 10.52 24.35 -14.58
N VAL A 185 10.53 25.31 -13.65
CA VAL A 185 9.44 26.31 -13.56
C VAL A 185 9.27 27.01 -14.90
N GLY A 186 8.04 27.08 -15.38
CA GLY A 186 7.70 27.67 -16.68
C GLY A 186 7.70 26.70 -17.86
N ASP A 187 8.22 25.48 -17.70
CA ASP A 187 8.18 24.48 -18.78
C ASP A 187 6.72 24.06 -19.04
N THR A 188 6.35 23.93 -20.32
CA THR A 188 5.03 23.45 -20.76
C THR A 188 5.09 22.00 -21.26
N ALA A 189 6.19 21.30 -21.02
CA ALA A 189 6.36 19.92 -21.40
C ALA A 189 7.21 19.16 -20.39
N VAL A 190 6.98 17.86 -20.28
CA VAL A 190 7.81 16.94 -19.48
C VAL A 190 8.28 15.78 -20.33
N THR A 191 9.48 15.28 -20.03
CA THR A 191 10.05 14.10 -20.69
C THR A 191 9.85 12.88 -19.80
N LEU A 192 9.29 11.82 -20.38
CA LEU A 192 9.09 10.51 -19.79
C LEU A 192 10.36 9.66 -19.90
N ALA A 193 10.62 8.80 -18.91
CA ALA A 193 11.77 7.88 -18.96
C ALA A 193 11.63 6.77 -20.02
N GLU A 194 10.40 6.45 -20.43
CA GLU A 194 10.11 5.49 -21.50
C GLU A 194 8.83 5.90 -22.24
N SER A 195 8.65 5.39 -23.47
CA SER A 195 7.45 5.65 -24.26
C SER A 195 6.24 4.97 -23.65
N VAL A 196 5.08 5.61 -23.77
CA VAL A 196 3.80 5.09 -23.26
C VAL A 196 2.81 4.82 -24.39
N THR A 197 1.95 3.82 -24.19
CA THR A 197 0.78 3.55 -25.03
C THR A 197 -0.48 3.60 -24.17
N GLY A 198 -1.58 4.10 -24.76
CA GLY A 198 -2.87 4.27 -24.09
C GLY A 198 -3.09 5.66 -23.47
N TRP A 199 -2.04 6.43 -23.21
CA TRP A 199 -2.16 7.85 -22.82
C TRP A 199 -2.59 8.67 -24.04
N LYS A 200 -3.43 9.69 -23.84
CA LYS A 200 -3.99 10.51 -24.93
C LYS A 200 -4.14 11.97 -24.53
N VAL A 201 -4.22 12.84 -25.54
CA VAL A 201 -4.61 14.25 -25.38
C VAL A 201 -5.94 14.33 -24.62
N GLY A 202 -6.01 15.23 -23.64
CA GLY A 202 -7.14 15.37 -22.73
C GLY A 202 -7.04 14.54 -21.45
N ASP A 203 -6.13 13.57 -21.35
CA ASP A 203 -5.91 12.85 -20.11
C ASP A 203 -5.36 13.79 -19.03
N ARG A 204 -5.82 13.59 -17.79
CA ARG A 204 -5.28 14.23 -16.60
C ARG A 204 -4.04 13.48 -16.15
N VAL A 205 -2.97 14.21 -15.92
CA VAL A 205 -1.71 13.70 -15.37
C VAL A 205 -1.29 14.49 -14.14
N ILE A 206 -0.44 13.89 -13.33
CA ILE A 206 0.27 14.56 -12.25
C ILE A 206 1.77 14.45 -12.47
N VAL A 207 2.51 15.48 -12.03
CA VAL A 207 3.98 15.48 -11.94
C VAL A 207 4.35 15.64 -10.47
N THR A 208 5.02 14.65 -9.87
CA THR A 208 5.25 14.63 -8.42
C THR A 208 6.28 15.65 -7.96
N GLY A 209 6.12 16.17 -6.76
CA GLY A 209 7.12 17.00 -6.10
C GLY A 209 8.42 16.24 -5.84
N THR A 210 9.53 16.96 -5.94
CA THR A 210 10.87 16.40 -5.71
C THR A 210 11.69 17.20 -4.70
N GLN A 211 11.03 17.93 -3.80
CA GLN A 211 11.64 18.79 -2.80
C GLN A 211 10.84 18.74 -1.50
N ALA A 212 11.47 18.43 -0.37
CA ALA A 212 10.79 18.33 0.93
C ALA A 212 10.09 19.64 1.38
N HIS A 213 10.53 20.79 0.88
CA HIS A 213 10.03 22.10 1.29
C HIS A 213 9.69 22.96 0.07
N GLY A 214 8.42 23.24 -0.10
CA GLY A 214 7.90 24.28 -0.98
C GLY A 214 7.96 25.69 -0.34
N PRO A 215 7.29 26.69 -0.95
CA PRO A 215 7.15 28.03 -0.36
C PRO A 215 6.41 28.01 1.00
N ALA A 216 5.55 27.01 1.25
CA ALA A 216 4.99 26.69 2.56
C ALA A 216 5.15 25.19 2.85
N LYS A 217 5.42 24.82 4.11
CA LYS A 217 5.69 23.42 4.52
C LYS A 217 4.52 22.45 4.32
N THR A 218 3.31 22.96 4.10
CA THR A 218 2.05 22.20 4.06
C THR A 218 1.41 22.13 2.67
N GLU A 219 1.97 22.80 1.67
CA GLU A 219 1.43 22.77 0.30
C GLU A 219 2.07 21.67 -0.51
N SER A 220 1.23 20.88 -1.18
CA SER A 220 1.69 19.85 -2.12
C SER A 220 2.41 20.50 -3.30
N LEU A 221 3.53 19.89 -3.67
CA LEU A 221 4.34 20.25 -4.83
C LEU A 221 4.00 19.41 -6.06
N THR A 222 3.16 18.39 -5.90
CA THR A 222 2.62 17.63 -7.02
C THR A 222 1.66 18.49 -7.83
N GLU A 223 1.90 18.55 -9.13
CA GLU A 223 1.17 19.41 -10.05
C GLU A 223 0.22 18.61 -10.96
N GLU A 224 -1.07 18.91 -10.93
CA GLU A 224 -2.07 18.37 -11.88
C GLU A 224 -2.02 19.13 -13.21
N ARG A 225 -2.05 18.41 -14.33
CA ARG A 225 -2.04 18.95 -15.68
C ARG A 225 -2.93 18.13 -16.62
N THR A 226 -3.22 18.70 -17.78
CA THR A 226 -3.88 17.99 -18.88
C THR A 226 -2.92 17.89 -20.07
N ILE A 227 -2.87 16.72 -20.68
CA ILE A 227 -2.04 16.50 -21.87
C ILE A 227 -2.64 17.21 -23.07
N THR A 228 -1.88 18.05 -23.76
CA THR A 228 -2.29 18.74 -24.99
C THR A 228 -1.66 18.16 -26.26
N ALA A 229 -0.50 17.52 -26.14
CA ALA A 229 0.15 16.76 -27.22
C ALA A 229 1.07 15.68 -26.65
N LEU A 230 1.29 14.60 -27.41
CA LEU A 230 2.27 13.56 -27.13
C LEU A 230 3.16 13.35 -28.36
N ASP A 231 4.48 13.39 -28.17
CA ASP A 231 5.47 13.09 -29.20
C ASP A 231 6.60 12.25 -28.60
N GLY A 232 6.63 10.95 -28.94
CA GLY A 232 7.56 9.99 -28.35
C GLY A 232 7.44 9.94 -26.82
N THR A 233 8.51 10.35 -26.13
CA THR A 233 8.56 10.45 -24.66
C THR A 233 8.22 11.84 -24.13
N THR A 234 7.85 12.79 -24.98
CA THR A 234 7.52 14.16 -24.57
C THR A 234 6.01 14.34 -24.43
N LEU A 235 5.57 14.79 -23.26
CA LEU A 235 4.19 15.20 -23.01
C LEU A 235 4.13 16.73 -22.96
N THR A 236 3.29 17.33 -23.80
CA THR A 236 2.97 18.76 -23.71
C THR A 236 1.78 18.95 -22.77
N LEU A 237 1.87 19.94 -21.91
CA LEU A 237 0.92 20.25 -20.84
C LEU A 237 0.07 21.46 -21.23
N ASP A 238 -1.11 21.57 -20.63
CA ASP A 238 -2.06 22.68 -20.84
C ASP A 238 -1.59 24.00 -20.22
N THR A 239 -0.86 23.93 -19.10
CA THR A 239 -0.34 25.09 -18.38
C THR A 239 1.12 24.89 -17.95
N PRO A 240 1.93 25.97 -17.92
CA PRO A 240 3.32 25.89 -17.46
C PRO A 240 3.45 25.33 -16.04
N LEU A 241 4.51 24.56 -15.77
CA LEU A 241 4.85 24.07 -14.43
C LEU A 241 5.18 25.23 -13.48
N LYS A 242 4.74 25.13 -12.24
CA LYS A 242 5.00 26.12 -11.19
C LYS A 242 6.20 25.72 -10.33
N MET A 243 6.54 24.43 -10.32
CA MET A 243 7.63 23.85 -9.56
C MET A 243 8.69 23.26 -10.51
N ALA A 244 9.91 23.11 -10.00
CA ALA A 244 10.95 22.35 -10.67
C ALA A 244 10.89 20.89 -10.17
N HIS A 245 11.03 19.94 -11.10
CA HIS A 245 10.95 18.52 -10.84
C HIS A 245 12.25 17.83 -11.27
N ALA A 246 12.88 17.12 -10.34
CA ALA A 246 14.07 16.33 -10.63
C ALA A 246 13.74 15.15 -11.56
N GLY A 247 14.56 14.95 -12.60
CA GLY A 247 14.34 13.89 -13.58
C GLY A 247 15.62 13.27 -14.16
N THR A 248 16.76 13.47 -13.50
CA THR A 248 18.07 12.94 -13.91
C THR A 248 18.74 12.19 -12.77
N GLY A 249 19.57 11.19 -13.08
CA GLY A 249 20.26 10.36 -12.08
C GLY A 249 19.29 9.47 -11.30
N ASP A 250 19.64 9.15 -10.06
CA ASP A 250 18.90 8.19 -9.24
C ASP A 250 17.68 8.78 -8.51
N HIS A 251 17.63 10.11 -8.37
CA HIS A 251 16.58 10.83 -7.64
C HIS A 251 15.69 11.57 -8.65
N ARG A 252 14.56 10.96 -8.99
CA ARG A 252 13.65 11.42 -10.05
C ARG A 252 12.22 11.37 -9.55
N GLY A 253 11.44 12.41 -9.85
CA GLY A 253 9.99 12.39 -9.69
C GLY A 253 9.30 11.53 -10.75
N GLU A 254 7.99 11.45 -10.65
CA GLU A 254 7.10 10.65 -11.47
C GLU A 254 6.17 11.52 -12.30
N VAL A 255 5.73 10.97 -13.42
CA VAL A 255 4.52 11.40 -14.12
C VAL A 255 3.51 10.25 -14.06
N ALA A 256 2.29 10.53 -13.64
CA ALA A 256 1.23 9.53 -13.52
C ALA A 256 -0.06 9.97 -14.21
N ASN A 257 -0.73 9.05 -14.90
CA ASN A 257 -2.00 9.29 -15.58
C ASN A 257 -3.18 8.90 -14.68
N LEU A 258 -4.06 9.86 -14.42
CA LEU A 258 -5.25 9.73 -13.56
C LEU A 258 -6.54 9.40 -14.34
N SER A 259 -6.53 9.42 -15.66
CA SER A 259 -7.74 9.25 -16.48
C SER A 259 -7.96 7.81 -16.91
N ARG A 260 -9.17 7.28 -16.72
CA ARG A 260 -9.60 5.99 -17.28
C ARG A 260 -10.96 6.11 -17.95
N ASN A 261 -11.30 5.15 -18.81
CA ASN A 261 -12.60 5.15 -19.50
C ASN A 261 -13.71 4.41 -18.75
N VAL A 262 -13.37 3.73 -17.66
CA VAL A 262 -14.32 3.24 -16.66
C VAL A 262 -14.17 4.09 -15.41
N VAL A 263 -15.24 4.77 -14.99
CA VAL A 263 -15.20 5.75 -13.89
C VAL A 263 -16.28 5.42 -12.86
N VAL A 264 -15.88 5.40 -11.59
CA VAL A 264 -16.78 5.43 -10.44
C VAL A 264 -16.52 6.72 -9.67
N GLU A 265 -17.55 7.55 -9.52
CA GLU A 265 -17.41 8.86 -8.89
C GLU A 265 -18.61 9.24 -8.03
N SER A 266 -18.42 10.13 -7.06
CA SER A 266 -19.55 10.80 -6.40
C SER A 266 -20.07 11.93 -7.25
N ALA A 267 -21.40 12.12 -7.25
CA ALA A 267 -22.04 13.23 -7.96
C ALA A 267 -21.71 14.60 -7.39
N ASP A 268 -21.53 14.68 -6.07
CA ASP A 268 -21.16 15.89 -5.34
C ASP A 268 -19.87 15.63 -4.53
N PRO A 269 -18.69 15.98 -5.07
CA PRO A 269 -17.41 15.83 -4.39
C PRO A 269 -17.28 16.65 -3.09
N ALA A 270 -18.07 17.72 -2.93
CA ALA A 270 -18.07 18.55 -1.72
C ALA A 270 -19.15 18.13 -0.71
N GLY A 271 -20.10 17.30 -1.15
CA GLY A 271 -21.21 16.80 -0.35
C GLY A 271 -21.01 15.36 0.15
N VAL A 272 -22.06 14.56 0.02
CA VAL A 272 -22.06 13.16 0.50
C VAL A 272 -21.40 12.27 -0.54
N ARG A 273 -20.16 11.88 -0.28
CA ARG A 273 -19.41 10.96 -1.13
C ARG A 273 -19.88 9.52 -1.01
N GLY A 274 -19.69 8.76 -2.07
CA GLY A 274 -19.91 7.33 -2.12
C GLY A 274 -18.68 6.50 -1.74
N HIS A 275 -18.87 5.18 -1.62
CA HIS A 275 -17.83 4.20 -1.33
C HIS A 275 -18.07 2.90 -2.11
N THR A 276 -17.04 2.06 -2.23
CA THR A 276 -17.19 0.73 -2.83
C THR A 276 -16.68 -0.37 -1.92
N MET A 277 -17.31 -1.54 -1.97
CA MET A 277 -16.95 -2.64 -1.10
C MET A 277 -17.15 -4.00 -1.78
N TYR A 278 -16.12 -4.83 -1.72
CA TYR A 278 -16.23 -6.28 -1.84
C TYR A 278 -16.35 -6.84 -0.43
N HIS A 279 -17.49 -7.46 -0.11
CA HIS A 279 -17.71 -8.10 1.18
C HIS A 279 -17.32 -9.58 1.14
N LYS A 280 -17.35 -10.26 2.29
CA LYS A 280 -17.18 -11.71 2.44
C LYS A 280 -17.87 -12.52 1.32
N GLY A 281 -17.14 -13.47 0.74
CA GLY A 281 -17.65 -14.38 -0.30
C GLY A 281 -17.60 -13.81 -1.73
N SER A 282 -17.32 -12.52 -1.87
CA SER A 282 -17.29 -11.86 -3.18
C SER A 282 -16.07 -12.29 -3.99
N ALA A 283 -16.08 -12.01 -5.29
CA ALA A 283 -14.89 -12.08 -6.14
C ALA A 283 -14.95 -11.01 -7.22
N GLY A 284 -13.86 -10.89 -7.99
CA GLY A 284 -13.79 -10.07 -9.18
C GLY A 284 -12.68 -9.03 -9.09
N SER A 285 -12.33 -8.47 -10.23
CA SER A 285 -11.15 -7.65 -10.42
C SER A 285 -11.50 -6.24 -10.87
N LEU A 286 -10.58 -5.33 -10.58
CA LEU A 286 -10.59 -3.95 -11.02
C LEU A 286 -9.34 -3.74 -11.86
N THR A 287 -9.48 -3.51 -13.16
CA THR A 287 -8.34 -3.18 -14.01
C THR A 287 -8.57 -1.91 -14.81
N TYR A 288 -7.64 -0.96 -14.71
CA TYR A 288 -7.68 0.29 -15.46
C TYR A 288 -8.99 1.07 -15.29
N ALA A 289 -9.52 1.12 -14.06
CA ALA A 289 -10.66 1.94 -13.69
C ALA A 289 -10.24 3.16 -12.86
N GLU A 290 -11.02 4.23 -12.93
CA GLU A 290 -10.83 5.48 -12.20
C GLU A 290 -11.87 5.60 -11.08
N PHE A 291 -11.38 5.79 -9.86
CA PHE A 291 -12.17 5.96 -8.65
C PHE A 291 -11.87 7.36 -8.11
N ARG A 292 -12.82 8.28 -8.24
CA ARG A 292 -12.59 9.69 -7.87
C ARG A 292 -13.68 10.30 -7.03
N HIS A 293 -13.29 11.21 -6.14
CA HIS A 293 -14.23 11.89 -5.24
C HIS A 293 -15.01 10.90 -4.35
N LEU A 294 -14.38 9.79 -3.96
CA LEU A 294 -14.97 8.73 -3.14
C LEU A 294 -14.43 8.79 -1.71
N GLY A 295 -14.83 7.81 -0.90
CA GLY A 295 -14.46 7.71 0.50
C GLY A 295 -15.30 8.66 1.35
N LYS A 296 -15.92 8.12 2.40
CA LYS A 296 -16.72 8.92 3.33
C LYS A 296 -15.85 9.39 4.48
N LYS A 297 -15.65 10.70 4.54
CA LYS A 297 -14.81 11.35 5.55
C LYS A 297 -15.22 10.98 6.98
N ASN A 298 -14.26 10.48 7.75
CA ASN A 298 -14.41 10.08 9.15
C ASN A 298 -15.41 8.93 9.42
N ILE A 299 -15.84 8.17 8.39
CA ILE A 299 -16.75 7.03 8.57
C ILE A 299 -15.99 5.72 8.34
N LEU A 300 -15.88 4.90 9.38
CA LEU A 300 -15.15 3.63 9.35
C LEU A 300 -15.72 2.68 8.28
N GLY A 301 -14.83 2.00 7.55
CA GLY A 301 -15.21 0.97 6.57
C GLY A 301 -15.80 1.51 5.26
N LYS A 302 -15.78 2.83 5.04
CA LYS A 302 -16.39 3.51 3.88
C LYS A 302 -15.31 4.18 3.03
N TYR A 303 -14.54 3.36 2.32
CA TYR A 303 -13.35 3.76 1.56
C TYR A 303 -13.62 3.80 0.04
N ALA A 304 -12.72 4.40 -0.74
CA ALA A 304 -12.87 4.41 -2.20
C ALA A 304 -12.93 2.99 -2.78
N ILE A 305 -12.02 2.10 -2.34
CA ILE A 305 -12.03 0.66 -2.61
C ILE A 305 -11.80 -0.11 -1.31
N HIS A 306 -12.73 -0.98 -0.94
CA HIS A 306 -12.66 -1.76 0.30
C HIS A 306 -12.88 -3.26 0.03
N PHE A 307 -11.86 -4.08 0.32
CA PHE A 307 -12.00 -5.54 0.39
C PHE A 307 -12.22 -5.93 1.85
N HIS A 308 -13.45 -6.24 2.21
CA HIS A 308 -13.90 -6.45 3.59
C HIS A 308 -14.14 -7.93 3.89
N LEU A 309 -13.19 -8.54 4.60
CA LEU A 309 -13.24 -9.92 5.09
C LEU A 309 -13.44 -10.96 3.99
N CYS A 310 -12.85 -10.72 2.80
CA CYS A 310 -13.01 -11.60 1.65
C CYS A 310 -12.22 -12.91 1.78
N ARG A 311 -11.13 -12.92 2.57
CA ARG A 311 -10.21 -14.06 2.67
C ARG A 311 -9.72 -14.49 1.29
N ASP A 312 -9.55 -15.79 1.07
CA ASP A 312 -9.02 -16.37 -0.16
C ASP A 312 -10.02 -16.41 -1.32
N THR A 313 -11.25 -15.89 -1.17
CA THR A 313 -12.17 -15.69 -2.30
C THR A 313 -11.66 -14.66 -3.31
N MET A 314 -10.70 -13.82 -2.89
CA MET A 314 -9.95 -12.90 -3.75
C MET A 314 -8.71 -13.52 -4.38
N ARG A 315 -8.39 -14.79 -4.12
CA ARG A 315 -7.28 -15.46 -4.79
C ARG A 315 -7.60 -15.60 -6.29
N GLY A 316 -6.89 -14.85 -7.11
CA GLY A 316 -7.14 -14.70 -8.54
C GLY A 316 -7.84 -13.40 -8.94
N SER A 317 -8.28 -12.63 -7.96
CA SER A 317 -8.76 -11.26 -8.14
C SER A 317 -7.58 -10.29 -8.10
N SER A 318 -7.73 -9.17 -8.78
CA SER A 318 -6.65 -8.19 -8.91
C SER A 318 -7.16 -6.75 -8.96
N VAL A 319 -6.33 -5.84 -8.47
CA VAL A 319 -6.51 -4.39 -8.52
C VAL A 319 -5.31 -3.86 -9.31
N VAL A 320 -5.45 -3.76 -10.63
CA VAL A 320 -4.32 -3.47 -11.54
C VAL A 320 -4.53 -2.22 -12.37
N GLY A 321 -3.58 -1.28 -12.31
CA GLY A 321 -3.56 -0.14 -13.22
C GLY A 321 -4.64 0.91 -12.94
N ASN A 322 -5.29 0.85 -11.78
CA ASN A 322 -6.36 1.78 -11.41
C ASN A 322 -5.80 3.14 -11.00
N SER A 323 -6.64 4.16 -11.09
CA SER A 323 -6.38 5.48 -10.50
C SER A 323 -7.40 5.72 -9.40
N ILE A 324 -6.93 6.11 -8.22
CA ILE A 324 -7.76 6.31 -7.04
C ILE A 324 -7.39 7.68 -6.48
N TRP A 325 -8.22 8.69 -6.70
CA TRP A 325 -7.80 10.06 -6.40
C TRP A 325 -8.89 10.97 -5.85
N ASP A 326 -8.47 11.94 -5.05
CA ASP A 326 -9.38 12.73 -4.21
C ASP A 326 -10.30 11.81 -3.40
N SER A 327 -9.69 11.03 -2.51
CA SER A 327 -10.42 10.20 -1.54
C SER A 327 -10.49 10.92 -0.20
N ASP A 328 -11.69 11.02 0.35
CA ASP A 328 -11.90 11.60 1.69
C ASP A 328 -11.74 10.56 2.80
N ASN A 329 -11.41 9.31 2.44
CA ASN A 329 -11.09 8.23 3.38
C ASN A 329 -10.41 7.03 2.69
N ARG A 330 -9.08 6.93 2.76
CA ARG A 330 -8.22 5.85 2.23
C ARG A 330 -8.39 5.56 0.72
N TRP A 331 -7.36 5.06 0.03
CA TRP A 331 -7.53 4.69 -1.39
C TRP A 331 -7.99 3.24 -1.52
N LEU A 332 -7.18 2.32 -1.01
CA LEU A 332 -7.39 0.89 -1.09
C LEU A 332 -7.21 0.29 0.31
N THR A 333 -8.29 -0.26 0.85
CA THR A 333 -8.28 -1.00 2.10
C THR A 333 -8.41 -2.49 1.84
N ILE A 334 -7.44 -3.25 2.33
CA ILE A 334 -7.41 -4.72 2.35
C ILE A 334 -7.67 -5.13 3.79
N HIS A 335 -8.89 -5.55 4.11
CA HIS A 335 -9.30 -5.92 5.46
C HIS A 335 -9.59 -7.41 5.48
N GLY A 336 -8.82 -8.17 6.26
CA GLY A 336 -8.97 -9.63 6.40
C GLY A 336 -9.12 -10.30 5.04
N THR A 337 -8.22 -10.00 4.11
CA THR A 337 -8.25 -10.49 2.73
C THR A 337 -6.86 -11.00 2.37
N ASP A 338 -6.83 -12.14 1.69
CA ASP A 338 -5.61 -12.89 1.40
C ASP A 338 -5.43 -13.01 -0.12
N TYR A 339 -4.17 -13.11 -0.60
CA TYR A 339 -3.82 -13.33 -2.01
C TYR A 339 -4.25 -12.23 -3.01
N LEU A 340 -4.60 -11.02 -2.56
CA LEU A 340 -4.96 -9.93 -3.47
C LEU A 340 -3.70 -9.40 -4.17
N VAL A 341 -3.78 -9.22 -5.49
CA VAL A 341 -2.73 -8.57 -6.27
C VAL A 341 -3.11 -7.11 -6.54
N ALA A 342 -2.45 -6.18 -5.87
CA ALA A 342 -2.54 -4.75 -6.11
C ALA A 342 -1.29 -4.25 -6.83
N ARG A 343 -1.40 -4.00 -8.15
CA ARG A 343 -0.25 -3.63 -8.98
C ARG A 343 -0.51 -2.39 -9.84
N ASP A 344 0.53 -1.57 -10.06
CA ASP A 344 0.45 -0.46 -11.02
C ASP A 344 -0.64 0.58 -10.70
N ASN A 345 -1.11 0.66 -9.45
CA ASN A 345 -2.15 1.62 -9.08
C ASN A 345 -1.54 2.97 -8.74
N VAL A 346 -2.27 4.04 -9.08
CA VAL A 346 -1.94 5.42 -8.71
C VAL A 346 -2.94 5.87 -7.65
N GLY A 347 -2.45 6.07 -6.42
CA GLY A 347 -3.19 6.72 -5.33
C GLY A 347 -2.75 8.18 -5.23
N TYR A 348 -3.70 9.12 -5.32
CA TYR A 348 -3.38 10.56 -5.23
C TYR A 348 -4.39 11.34 -4.40
N LYS A 349 -3.95 12.12 -3.40
CA LYS A 349 -4.79 12.85 -2.44
C LYS A 349 -5.77 11.93 -1.69
N SER A 350 -5.38 11.51 -0.48
CA SER A 350 -6.24 10.77 0.46
C SER A 350 -6.31 11.47 1.81
N ILE A 351 -7.43 11.35 2.51
CA ILE A 351 -7.47 11.48 3.96
C ILE A 351 -7.30 10.10 4.61
N GLY A 352 -6.40 10.01 5.57
CA GLY A 352 -5.97 8.77 6.18
C GLY A 352 -4.91 8.03 5.37
N HIS A 353 -4.59 6.82 5.83
CA HIS A 353 -3.65 5.91 5.14
C HIS A 353 -4.07 5.64 3.68
N GLY A 354 -3.11 5.53 2.77
CA GLY A 354 -3.36 5.31 1.35
C GLY A 354 -3.73 3.85 1.05
N PHE A 355 -2.70 3.01 0.90
CA PHE A 355 -2.81 1.55 0.83
C PHE A 355 -2.74 0.98 2.25
N PHE A 356 -3.83 0.38 2.71
CA PHE A 356 -4.03 0.07 4.13
C PHE A 356 -4.48 -1.38 4.36
N LEU A 357 -3.75 -2.12 5.19
CA LEU A 357 -4.10 -3.47 5.64
C LEU A 357 -4.65 -3.41 7.06
N GLU A 358 -5.93 -3.76 7.29
CA GLU A 358 -6.73 -3.21 8.40
C GLU A 358 -6.70 -3.98 9.72
N ASP A 359 -6.60 -5.32 9.72
CA ASP A 359 -6.85 -6.11 10.94
C ASP A 359 -5.69 -7.00 11.41
N GLY A 360 -4.60 -7.09 10.64
CA GLY A 360 -3.42 -7.87 11.01
C GLY A 360 -3.53 -9.36 10.70
N THR A 361 -4.53 -9.79 9.93
CA THR A 361 -4.70 -11.18 9.47
C THR A 361 -4.50 -11.37 7.97
N GLU A 362 -4.26 -10.29 7.23
CA GLU A 362 -4.07 -10.29 5.78
C GLU A 362 -2.72 -10.89 5.41
N VAL A 363 -2.71 -11.93 4.57
CA VAL A 363 -1.48 -12.60 4.13
C VAL A 363 -1.44 -12.90 2.64
N TYR A 364 -0.23 -13.05 2.11
CA TYR A 364 0.11 -13.34 0.72
C TYR A 364 -0.44 -12.31 -0.28
N ASN A 365 -0.74 -11.09 0.17
CA ASN A 365 -1.08 -9.99 -0.72
C ASN A 365 0.19 -9.43 -1.37
N VAL A 366 0.03 -8.97 -2.61
CA VAL A 366 1.11 -8.42 -3.43
C VAL A 366 0.82 -6.96 -3.70
N LEU A 367 1.60 -6.06 -3.13
CA LEU A 367 1.59 -4.64 -3.42
C LEU A 367 2.84 -4.31 -4.24
N ASP A 368 2.66 -4.15 -5.55
CA ASP A 368 3.76 -4.05 -6.48
C ASP A 368 3.64 -2.86 -7.45
N ARG A 369 4.68 -2.04 -7.58
CA ARG A 369 4.67 -0.87 -8.48
C ARG A 369 3.48 0.06 -8.27
N ASN A 370 3.00 0.22 -7.03
CA ASN A 370 2.00 1.24 -6.71
C ASN A 370 2.68 2.57 -6.41
N LEU A 371 2.02 3.65 -6.78
CA LEU A 371 2.44 5.03 -6.53
C LEU A 371 1.47 5.67 -5.54
N ALA A 372 1.96 6.01 -4.35
CA ALA A 372 1.21 6.61 -3.25
C ALA A 372 1.60 8.07 -3.09
N ILE A 373 0.69 9.00 -3.40
CA ILE A 373 1.00 10.44 -3.38
C ILE A 373 -0.01 11.21 -2.53
N GLY A 374 0.47 11.91 -1.50
CA GLY A 374 -0.41 12.81 -0.75
C GLY A 374 -1.44 12.09 0.12
N ALA A 375 -1.04 11.02 0.82
CA ALA A 375 -1.84 10.46 1.91
C ALA A 375 -1.72 11.37 3.14
N ARG A 376 -2.83 11.98 3.57
CA ARG A 376 -2.85 13.02 4.61
C ARG A 376 -3.40 12.50 5.92
N ALA A 377 -2.98 13.09 7.04
CA ALA A 377 -3.50 12.74 8.35
C ALA A 377 -5.02 13.01 8.41
N GLY A 378 -5.75 11.99 8.86
CA GLY A 378 -7.17 12.07 9.14
C GLY A 378 -7.43 12.12 10.65
N LYS A 379 -8.70 12.23 11.03
CA LYS A 379 -9.07 11.91 12.42
C LYS A 379 -8.94 10.41 12.62
N ARG A 380 -8.48 10.01 13.80
CA ARG A 380 -8.63 8.64 14.27
C ARG A 380 -10.09 8.22 14.14
N LEU A 381 -10.33 7.09 13.48
CA LEU A 381 -11.68 6.56 13.29
C LEU A 381 -12.16 5.87 14.58
N PRO A 382 -13.46 5.93 14.91
CA PRO A 382 -14.02 5.24 16.08
C PRO A 382 -14.05 3.72 15.85
N LYS A 383 -14.04 2.93 16.93
CA LYS A 383 -14.24 1.46 16.92
C LYS A 383 -13.33 0.67 15.95
N GLN A 384 -12.11 1.15 15.70
CA GLN A 384 -11.15 0.44 14.86
C GLN A 384 -10.73 -0.89 15.50
N VAL A 385 -10.54 -1.92 14.68
CA VAL A 385 -10.07 -3.24 15.12
C VAL A 385 -8.68 -3.14 15.76
N LEU A 386 -7.83 -2.29 15.18
CA LEU A 386 -6.50 -1.98 15.69
C LEU A 386 -6.54 -0.62 16.41
N PRO A 387 -6.57 -0.58 17.76
CA PRO A 387 -6.72 0.66 18.51
C PRO A 387 -5.48 1.55 18.50
N PHE A 388 -4.39 1.11 17.89
CA PHE A 388 -3.19 1.92 17.66
C PHE A 388 -3.21 2.62 16.28
N ASP A 389 -4.17 2.31 15.40
CA ASP A 389 -4.36 3.08 14.17
C ASP A 389 -4.84 4.50 14.49
N ALA A 390 -3.92 5.46 14.42
CA ALA A 390 -4.17 6.88 14.62
C ALA A 390 -4.57 7.62 13.33
N ASN A 391 -4.57 6.95 12.18
CA ASN A 391 -4.92 7.49 10.87
C ASN A 391 -4.00 8.62 10.39
N GLU A 392 -2.70 8.49 10.64
CA GLU A 392 -1.69 9.57 10.52
C GLU A 392 -1.23 9.89 9.08
N GLY A 393 -1.83 9.27 8.06
CA GLY A 393 -1.50 9.55 6.66
C GLY A 393 -0.20 8.87 6.19
N ALA A 394 -0.20 7.53 6.20
CA ALA A 394 0.88 6.74 5.60
C ALA A 394 0.56 6.43 4.13
N GLY A 395 1.55 6.43 3.23
CA GLY A 395 1.38 5.91 1.88
C GLY A 395 0.99 4.42 1.88
N PHE A 396 1.74 3.63 2.66
CA PHE A 396 1.51 2.21 2.90
C PHE A 396 1.51 1.91 4.41
N TRP A 397 0.49 1.21 4.89
CA TRP A 397 0.35 0.87 6.31
C TRP A 397 -0.10 -0.58 6.48
N TRP A 398 0.55 -1.32 7.39
CA TRP A 398 0.22 -2.72 7.68
C TRP A 398 0.65 -3.16 9.08
N THR A 399 0.06 -4.27 9.54
CA THR A 399 0.36 -4.92 10.83
C THR A 399 0.90 -6.34 10.69
N CYS A 400 0.59 -7.07 9.61
CA CYS A 400 1.09 -8.42 9.35
C CYS A 400 2.06 -8.41 8.16
N SER A 401 3.26 -8.92 8.37
CA SER A 401 4.33 -8.81 7.37
C SER A 401 4.37 -9.95 6.36
N LEU A 402 3.53 -11.00 6.45
CA LEU A 402 3.41 -12.04 5.41
C LEU A 402 2.77 -11.51 4.12
N ASN A 403 3.25 -10.41 3.57
CA ASN A 403 2.82 -9.74 2.36
C ASN A 403 4.08 -9.25 1.61
N ALA A 404 3.92 -8.99 0.31
CA ALA A 404 4.99 -8.48 -0.53
C ALA A 404 4.78 -7.00 -0.85
N PHE A 405 5.81 -6.19 -0.61
CA PHE A 405 5.89 -4.78 -0.98
C PHE A 405 7.10 -4.60 -1.91
N THR A 406 6.85 -4.52 -3.21
CA THR A 406 7.94 -4.41 -4.19
C THR A 406 7.78 -3.22 -5.12
N ARG A 407 8.87 -2.51 -5.41
CA ARG A 407 8.92 -1.45 -6.45
C ARG A 407 7.89 -0.33 -6.25
N ASN A 408 7.40 -0.12 -5.02
CA ASN A 408 6.43 0.91 -4.73
C ASN A 408 7.13 2.25 -4.47
N VAL A 409 6.43 3.35 -4.76
CA VAL A 409 6.91 4.70 -4.47
C VAL A 409 5.90 5.40 -3.57
N ALA A 410 6.37 6.02 -2.49
CA ALA A 410 5.59 6.95 -1.69
C ALA A 410 6.19 8.36 -1.79
N ALA A 411 5.36 9.35 -2.11
CA ALA A 411 5.77 10.75 -2.22
C ALA A 411 4.76 11.69 -1.57
N GLU A 412 5.24 12.75 -0.92
CA GLU A 412 4.36 13.78 -0.33
C GLU A 412 3.28 13.24 0.63
N CYS A 413 3.50 12.07 1.23
CA CYS A 413 2.66 11.59 2.33
C CYS A 413 2.93 12.46 3.57
N ASP A 414 1.94 12.54 4.47
CA ASP A 414 2.10 13.19 5.77
C ASP A 414 3.06 12.35 6.63
N GLN A 415 2.58 11.65 7.66
CA GLN A 415 3.49 11.17 8.70
C GLN A 415 4.48 10.10 8.21
N TYR A 416 4.10 9.22 7.27
CA TYR A 416 4.95 8.11 6.82
C TYR A 416 4.85 7.85 5.31
N GLY A 417 5.97 7.48 4.67
CA GLY A 417 5.91 6.74 3.41
C GLY A 417 5.39 5.31 3.63
N PHE A 418 6.11 4.55 4.47
CA PHE A 418 5.77 3.19 4.88
C PHE A 418 5.72 3.07 6.40
N ARG A 419 4.68 2.45 6.94
CA ARG A 419 4.48 2.22 8.38
C ARG A 419 4.08 0.79 8.66
N PHE A 420 5.00 0.05 9.27
CA PHE A 420 4.67 -1.19 9.98
C PHE A 420 4.35 -0.86 11.44
N GLU A 421 3.16 -1.23 11.90
CA GLU A 421 2.75 -0.99 13.27
C GLU A 421 2.02 -2.19 13.88
N ALA A 422 2.50 -2.58 15.06
CA ALA A 422 1.93 -3.65 15.86
C ALA A 422 2.22 -3.35 17.33
N THR A 423 1.54 -2.34 17.86
CA THR A 423 1.77 -1.85 19.22
C THR A 423 0.82 -2.55 20.20
N PRO A 424 1.32 -3.35 21.16
CA PRO A 424 0.45 -3.98 22.14
C PRO A 424 -0.17 -2.92 23.04
N THR A 425 -1.45 -3.09 23.39
CA THR A 425 -2.14 -2.23 24.35
C THR A 425 -2.81 -3.11 25.39
N SER A 426 -3.22 -2.53 26.53
CA SER A 426 -4.02 -3.25 27.52
C SER A 426 -5.36 -3.75 26.95
N ALA A 427 -5.84 -3.13 25.85
CA ALA A 427 -7.10 -3.47 25.20
C ALA A 427 -6.96 -4.48 24.05
N LEU A 428 -5.77 -4.69 23.50
CA LEU A 428 -5.54 -5.57 22.35
C LEU A 428 -4.30 -6.45 22.57
N LYS A 429 -4.55 -7.76 22.67
CA LYS A 429 -3.52 -8.78 22.56
C LYS A 429 -3.19 -9.00 21.08
N LEU A 430 -1.91 -8.92 20.73
CA LEU A 430 -1.41 -9.21 19.38
C LEU A 430 -1.30 -10.73 19.18
N SER A 431 -2.46 -11.37 18.98
CA SER A 431 -2.60 -12.79 18.65
C SER A 431 -3.81 -12.91 17.76
N PHE A 432 -3.60 -13.32 16.51
CA PHE A 432 -4.66 -13.37 15.52
C PHE A 432 -4.70 -14.72 14.80
N PRO A 433 -5.87 -15.16 14.28
CA PRO A 433 -6.02 -16.41 13.53
C PRO A 433 -5.47 -16.26 12.11
N ILE A 434 -4.14 -16.28 11.98
CA ILE A 434 -3.41 -16.08 10.72
C ILE A 434 -3.37 -17.38 9.91
N ARG A 435 -3.64 -17.28 8.60
CA ARG A 435 -3.58 -18.42 7.66
C ARG A 435 -2.14 -18.92 7.50
N ARG A 436 -1.96 -20.23 7.47
CA ARG A 436 -0.69 -20.93 7.22
C ARG A 436 -0.59 -21.41 5.77
N ALA A 437 0.58 -21.87 5.36
CA ALA A 437 0.83 -22.33 3.99
C ALA A 437 -0.12 -23.48 3.58
N ASP A 438 -0.44 -24.38 4.52
CA ASP A 438 -1.37 -25.51 4.36
C ASP A 438 -2.86 -25.10 4.28
N GLY A 439 -3.18 -23.81 4.46
CA GLY A 439 -4.55 -23.29 4.46
C GLY A 439 -5.25 -23.28 5.80
N THR A 440 -4.67 -23.90 6.84
CA THR A 440 -5.21 -23.82 8.20
C THR A 440 -4.98 -22.44 8.80
N ARG A 441 -5.68 -22.13 9.91
CA ARG A 441 -5.48 -20.88 10.67
C ARG A 441 -4.96 -21.20 12.06
N LYS A 442 -4.02 -20.39 12.53
CA LYS A 442 -3.44 -20.53 13.87
C LYS A 442 -3.31 -19.17 14.54
N GLU A 443 -3.61 -19.13 15.83
CA GLU A 443 -3.34 -17.97 16.69
C GLU A 443 -1.84 -17.65 16.69
N THR A 444 -1.51 -16.44 16.24
CA THR A 444 -0.15 -16.01 15.94
C THR A 444 0.03 -14.55 16.24
N ASP A 445 1.15 -14.19 16.87
CA ASP A 445 1.56 -12.79 16.96
C ASP A 445 2.10 -12.34 15.61
N PRO A 446 1.47 -11.36 14.93
CA PRO A 446 1.89 -10.94 13.59
C PRO A 446 3.29 -10.34 13.58
N ARG A 447 3.81 -9.88 14.72
CA ARG A 447 5.17 -9.34 14.84
C ARG A 447 6.23 -10.40 14.58
N THR A 448 5.94 -11.68 14.85
CA THR A 448 6.91 -12.76 14.71
C THR A 448 7.01 -13.31 13.29
N LEU A 449 6.34 -12.69 12.33
CA LEU A 449 6.30 -13.14 10.94
C LEU A 449 7.17 -12.22 10.07
N PRO A 450 8.05 -12.78 9.21
CA PRO A 450 8.89 -11.98 8.33
C PRO A 450 8.11 -11.37 7.16
N PHE A 451 8.77 -10.49 6.40
CA PHE A 451 8.27 -10.10 5.08
C PHE A 451 8.27 -11.30 4.15
N VAL A 452 7.27 -11.41 3.27
CA VAL A 452 7.48 -12.21 2.05
C VAL A 452 8.54 -11.50 1.23
N ARG A 453 8.30 -10.23 0.86
CA ARG A 453 9.33 -9.38 0.22
C ARG A 453 9.16 -7.91 0.61
N PHE A 454 10.27 -7.22 0.82
CA PHE A 454 10.33 -5.75 0.92
C PHE A 454 11.53 -5.25 0.10
N GLU A 455 11.31 -4.97 -1.17
CA GLU A 455 12.41 -4.77 -2.13
C GLU A 455 12.11 -3.64 -3.14
N ASP A 456 13.15 -2.90 -3.52
CA ASP A 456 13.10 -1.84 -4.55
C ASP A 456 12.08 -0.72 -4.24
N ASN A 457 11.71 -0.54 -2.98
CA ASN A 457 10.79 0.52 -2.57
C ASN A 457 11.51 1.87 -2.46
N GLU A 458 10.78 2.93 -2.76
CA GLU A 458 11.28 4.30 -2.74
C GLU A 458 10.36 5.22 -1.92
N VAL A 459 10.95 6.11 -1.14
CA VAL A 459 10.22 7.21 -0.48
C VAL A 459 10.93 8.51 -0.76
N HIS A 460 10.18 9.55 -1.13
CA HIS A 460 10.76 10.89 -1.20
C HIS A 460 9.80 12.02 -0.92
N THR A 461 10.35 13.17 -0.55
CA THR A 461 9.57 14.41 -0.50
C THR A 461 8.32 14.28 0.39
N SER A 462 8.37 13.49 1.47
CA SER A 462 7.25 13.38 2.41
C SER A 462 7.05 14.71 3.14
N HIS A 463 5.80 15.19 3.23
CA HIS A 463 5.47 16.41 3.99
C HIS A 463 5.62 16.20 5.49
N GLY A 464 5.31 15.00 5.98
CA GLY A 464 5.54 14.67 7.37
C GLY A 464 6.89 14.01 7.60
N LEU A 465 6.95 13.23 8.68
CA LEU A 465 8.20 13.06 9.40
C LEU A 465 9.06 11.91 8.91
N TYR A 466 8.48 10.79 8.46
CA TYR A 466 9.22 9.54 8.29
C TYR A 466 9.18 8.99 6.86
N GLY A 467 10.32 8.46 6.40
CA GLY A 467 10.41 7.70 5.16
C GLY A 467 9.82 6.31 5.35
N VAL A 468 10.56 5.46 6.05
CA VAL A 468 10.13 4.12 6.44
C VAL A 468 10.25 3.94 7.95
N ASN A 469 9.15 3.55 8.61
CA ASN A 469 9.12 3.19 10.02
C ASN A 469 8.74 1.72 10.17
N LEU A 470 9.65 0.94 10.75
CA LEU A 470 9.45 -0.47 11.07
C LEU A 470 9.35 -0.63 12.58
N GLY A 471 8.11 -0.63 13.08
CA GLY A 471 7.79 -1.21 14.38
C GLY A 471 8.01 -0.29 15.58
N GLU A 472 7.79 1.01 15.46
CA GLU A 472 7.59 1.82 16.67
C GLU A 472 6.52 1.18 17.56
N GLY A 473 6.86 0.92 18.83
CA GLY A 473 5.94 0.28 19.77
C GLY A 473 5.88 -1.25 19.71
N VAL A 474 6.64 -1.95 18.85
CA VAL A 474 6.63 -3.43 18.81
C VAL A 474 7.27 -4.08 20.03
N ASN A 475 7.94 -3.29 20.87
CA ASN A 475 8.53 -3.70 22.14
C ASN A 475 9.52 -4.87 21.98
N ARG A 476 10.42 -4.78 20.99
CA ARG A 476 11.46 -5.78 20.67
C ARG A 476 10.93 -7.18 20.34
N VAL A 477 9.63 -7.34 20.10
CA VAL A 477 9.08 -8.59 19.56
C VAL A 477 9.18 -8.52 18.04
N GLY A 478 9.74 -9.57 17.45
CA GLY A 478 9.91 -9.70 16.01
C GLY A 478 10.13 -11.15 15.62
N PRO A 479 10.41 -11.45 14.34
CA PRO A 479 10.75 -12.78 13.92
C PRO A 479 12.12 -13.18 14.49
N ASP A 480 12.50 -14.46 14.36
CA ASP A 480 13.78 -14.96 14.86
C ASP A 480 14.97 -14.60 13.94
N ALA A 481 16.20 -14.91 14.39
CA ALA A 481 17.43 -14.53 13.68
C ALA A 481 17.68 -15.29 12.36
N ARG A 482 17.01 -16.44 12.16
CA ARG A 482 17.04 -17.23 10.92
C ARG A 482 15.94 -16.81 9.94
N HIS A 483 14.87 -16.18 10.43
CA HIS A 483 13.78 -15.62 9.60
C HIS A 483 13.66 -14.09 9.79
N PRO A 484 14.74 -13.31 9.67
CA PRO A 484 14.71 -11.89 9.99
C PRO A 484 13.79 -11.10 9.04
N PHE A 485 13.45 -9.87 9.42
CA PHE A 485 12.96 -8.93 8.43
C PHE A 485 14.06 -8.65 7.40
N VAL A 486 13.75 -8.82 6.11
CA VAL A 486 14.69 -8.56 5.01
C VAL A 486 14.21 -7.37 4.19
N VAL A 487 15.06 -6.35 4.08
CA VAL A 487 14.85 -5.12 3.30
C VAL A 487 15.95 -5.02 2.25
N LYS A 488 15.60 -4.93 0.96
CA LYS A 488 16.59 -4.79 -0.12
C LYS A 488 16.34 -3.58 -1.00
N ASN A 489 17.41 -2.94 -1.46
CA ASN A 489 17.37 -1.85 -2.45
C ASN A 489 16.43 -0.71 -2.05
N LEU A 490 16.41 -0.36 -0.77
CA LEU A 490 15.56 0.71 -0.24
C LEU A 490 16.22 2.06 -0.49
N LYS A 491 15.48 2.98 -1.14
CA LYS A 491 15.93 4.34 -1.41
C LYS A 491 15.02 5.36 -0.74
N ILE A 492 15.59 6.25 0.06
CA ILE A 492 14.85 7.31 0.76
C ILE A 492 15.57 8.63 0.54
N TRP A 493 14.87 9.65 0.06
CA TRP A 493 15.50 10.93 -0.23
C TRP A 493 14.63 12.16 -0.03
N ASP A 494 15.22 13.28 0.38
CA ASP A 494 14.49 14.51 0.76
C ASP A 494 13.37 14.22 1.78
N VAL A 495 13.73 13.63 2.91
CA VAL A 495 12.81 13.30 4.01
C VAL A 495 13.44 13.72 5.34
N HIS A 496 12.63 14.09 6.34
CA HIS A 496 13.15 14.48 7.64
C HIS A 496 13.83 13.31 8.38
N TYR A 497 13.06 12.27 8.77
CA TYR A 497 13.59 11.02 9.32
C TYR A 497 13.58 9.93 8.23
N GLY A 498 14.75 9.53 7.76
CA GLY A 498 14.90 8.57 6.67
C GLY A 498 14.36 7.19 7.02
N PHE A 499 15.10 6.45 7.85
CA PHE A 499 14.78 5.06 8.18
C PHE A 499 14.75 4.84 9.70
N ARG A 500 13.60 4.41 10.22
CA ARG A 500 13.39 4.14 11.64
C ARG A 500 13.10 2.65 11.91
N PRO A 501 14.13 1.82 12.19
CA PRO A 501 13.97 0.38 12.42
C PRO A 501 13.98 0.01 13.91
N GLN A 502 12.81 -0.14 14.52
CA GLN A 502 12.64 -0.61 15.90
C GLN A 502 12.22 -2.09 16.01
N VAL A 503 12.17 -2.82 14.90
CA VAL A 503 12.06 -4.29 14.91
C VAL A 503 13.39 -4.93 15.32
N PRO A 504 13.42 -6.08 16.01
CA PRO A 504 14.63 -6.90 16.14
C PRO A 504 14.87 -7.73 14.88
N ASN A 505 16.02 -8.40 14.79
CA ASN A 505 16.37 -9.35 13.72
C ASN A 505 16.10 -8.78 12.32
N LEU A 506 16.92 -7.80 11.92
CA LEU A 506 16.75 -7.05 10.69
C LEU A 506 17.97 -7.22 9.77
N ARG A 507 17.72 -7.53 8.51
CA ARG A 507 18.72 -7.51 7.43
C ARG A 507 18.36 -6.44 6.42
N VAL A 508 19.33 -5.57 6.13
CA VAL A 508 19.18 -4.49 5.16
C VAL A 508 20.32 -4.55 4.16
N GLU A 509 19.98 -4.68 2.88
CA GLU A 509 20.96 -4.72 1.79
C GLU A 509 20.69 -3.59 0.80
N ASN A 510 21.73 -2.82 0.46
CA ASN A 510 21.67 -1.71 -0.47
C ASN A 510 20.68 -0.61 -0.02
N LEU A 511 20.98 0.01 1.12
CA LEU A 511 20.23 1.15 1.65
C LEU A 511 20.83 2.47 1.14
N THR A 512 20.02 3.27 0.44
CA THR A 512 20.40 4.63 0.02
C THR A 512 19.57 5.66 0.74
N LEU A 513 20.23 6.54 1.48
CA LEU A 513 19.65 7.70 2.15
C LEU A 513 20.29 8.96 1.56
N HIS A 514 19.49 9.86 0.99
CA HIS A 514 20.01 11.06 0.31
C HIS A 514 19.27 12.31 0.72
N ARG A 515 19.98 13.35 1.17
CA ARG A 515 19.37 14.61 1.66
C ARG A 515 18.30 14.36 2.74
N VAL A 516 18.52 13.37 3.59
CA VAL A 516 17.70 13.16 4.78
C VAL A 516 18.30 13.92 5.95
N ALA A 517 17.46 14.48 6.84
CA ALA A 517 17.98 15.19 8.02
C ALA A 517 18.56 14.20 9.05
N TYR A 518 17.85 13.09 9.27
CA TYR A 518 18.27 11.96 10.09
C TYR A 518 18.28 10.71 9.22
N GLY A 519 19.40 10.00 9.15
CA GLY A 519 19.53 8.82 8.29
C GLY A 519 18.88 7.58 8.91
N VAL A 520 19.69 6.72 9.53
CA VAL A 520 19.17 5.67 10.41
C VAL A 520 18.85 6.31 11.75
N TYR A 521 17.58 6.28 12.16
CA TYR A 521 17.05 7.04 13.28
C TYR A 521 16.28 6.16 14.27
N HIS A 522 16.51 6.37 15.57
CA HIS A 522 15.77 5.72 16.66
C HIS A 522 15.69 4.16 16.63
N PRO A 523 16.75 3.42 16.26
CA PRO A 523 16.70 1.97 16.17
C PRO A 523 16.82 1.26 17.52
N ASN A 524 16.48 -0.03 17.57
CA ASN A 524 16.79 -0.90 18.71
C ASN A 524 18.22 -1.43 18.69
N TYR A 525 18.75 -1.67 17.48
CA TYR A 525 19.99 -2.42 17.26
C TYR A 525 20.01 -3.75 18.01
N ASP A 526 19.00 -4.56 17.76
CA ASP A 526 18.85 -5.89 18.36
C ASP A 526 18.96 -6.95 17.26
N ALA A 527 20.18 -7.43 17.00
CA ALA A 527 20.53 -8.32 15.88
C ALA A 527 20.25 -7.69 14.49
N HIS A 528 20.80 -6.50 14.24
CA HIS A 528 20.69 -5.83 12.95
C HIS A 528 21.95 -6.04 12.11
N TYR A 529 21.75 -6.30 10.82
CA TYR A 529 22.82 -6.48 9.83
C TYR A 529 22.52 -5.60 8.62
N TYR A 530 23.48 -4.75 8.29
CA TYR A 530 23.41 -3.85 7.15
C TYR A 530 24.55 -4.17 6.19
N LYS A 531 24.26 -4.18 4.90
CA LYS A 531 25.24 -4.34 3.83
C LYS A 531 25.04 -3.26 2.77
N ASN A 532 26.12 -2.60 2.38
CA ASN A 532 26.12 -1.52 1.38
C ASN A 532 25.16 -0.38 1.75
N VAL A 533 25.54 0.40 2.76
CA VAL A 533 24.79 1.59 3.17
C VAL A 533 25.45 2.84 2.59
N LEU A 534 24.68 3.65 1.87
CA LEU A 534 25.06 4.98 1.42
C LEU A 534 24.19 6.02 2.14
N ILE A 535 24.82 6.94 2.86
CA ILE A 535 24.17 8.10 3.45
C ILE A 535 24.82 9.35 2.89
N SER A 536 24.07 10.14 2.14
CA SER A 536 24.62 11.26 1.37
C SER A 536 23.88 12.56 1.63
N GLN A 537 24.65 13.65 1.69
CA GLN A 537 24.14 15.01 1.86
C GLN A 537 23.22 15.19 3.08
N THR A 538 23.39 14.38 4.11
CA THR A 538 22.73 14.59 5.41
C THR A 538 23.33 15.78 6.14
N ASN A 539 22.46 16.61 6.73
CA ASN A 539 22.85 17.84 7.40
C ASN A 539 22.80 17.78 8.94
N THR A 540 22.20 16.73 9.52
CA THR A 540 22.04 16.59 10.98
C THR A 540 22.68 15.29 11.45
N GLU A 541 21.96 14.17 11.46
CA GLU A 541 22.41 12.94 12.13
C GLU A 541 22.38 11.74 11.18
N PRO A 542 23.51 11.41 10.52
CA PRO A 542 23.55 10.38 9.49
C PRO A 542 23.24 8.98 10.00
N PHE A 543 23.89 8.53 11.08
CA PHE A 543 23.68 7.21 11.67
C PHE A 543 23.55 7.37 13.19
N ASN A 544 22.30 7.50 13.66
CA ASN A 544 21.96 7.83 15.05
C ASN A 544 22.18 6.62 15.98
N ARG A 545 22.28 6.88 17.28
CA ARG A 545 22.33 5.88 18.34
C ARG A 545 20.96 5.26 18.57
N GLY A 546 20.86 4.23 19.38
CA GLY A 546 19.55 3.63 19.65
C GLY A 546 18.69 4.50 20.57
N HIS A 547 17.43 4.71 20.16
CA HIS A 547 16.41 5.55 20.83
C HIS A 547 16.85 6.95 21.26
N ASP A 548 17.79 7.58 20.54
CA ASP A 548 18.25 8.97 20.73
C ASP A 548 18.35 9.40 22.21
N ASP A 549 17.29 9.98 22.79
CA ASP A 549 17.19 10.39 24.19
C ASP A 549 17.52 9.31 25.22
N LEU A 550 17.13 8.06 24.96
CA LEU A 550 17.42 6.94 25.87
C LEU A 550 18.85 6.41 25.72
N SER A 551 19.50 6.67 24.58
CA SER A 551 20.87 6.24 24.28
C SER A 551 21.09 4.75 24.57
N VAL A 552 20.21 3.89 24.07
CA VAL A 552 20.16 2.46 24.43
C VAL A 552 20.40 1.57 23.21
N GLN A 553 21.20 0.52 23.36
CA GLN A 553 21.34 -0.52 22.34
C GLN A 553 21.16 -1.90 22.97
N TYR A 554 20.28 -2.71 22.38
CA TYR A 554 19.86 -3.98 22.98
C TYR A 554 20.68 -5.19 22.54
N GLY A 555 21.39 -5.11 21.42
CA GLY A 555 22.13 -6.26 20.91
C GLY A 555 23.13 -5.88 19.84
N LEU A 556 23.43 -6.85 18.98
CA LEU A 556 24.44 -6.72 17.95
C LEU A 556 23.95 -5.82 16.81
N LEU A 557 24.79 -4.86 16.41
CA LEU A 557 24.71 -4.13 15.15
C LEU A 557 25.94 -4.47 14.30
N VAL A 558 25.72 -4.94 13.07
CA VAL A 558 26.77 -5.18 12.08
C VAL A 558 26.52 -4.35 10.85
N VAL A 559 27.54 -3.64 10.37
CA VAL A 559 27.48 -2.85 9.13
C VAL A 559 28.67 -3.20 8.25
N ASP A 560 28.41 -3.87 7.13
CA ASP A 560 29.36 -4.21 6.10
C ASP A 560 29.27 -3.20 4.96
N VAL A 561 30.26 -2.31 4.85
CA VAL A 561 30.30 -1.17 3.92
C VAL A 561 29.31 -0.07 4.30
N LEU A 562 29.86 1.04 4.81
CA LEU A 562 29.12 2.26 5.14
C LEU A 562 29.85 3.45 4.51
N THR A 563 29.17 4.13 3.59
CA THR A 563 29.70 5.33 2.93
C THR A 563 28.89 6.54 3.32
N PHE A 564 29.57 7.54 3.86
CA PHE A 564 29.05 8.89 4.02
C PHE A 564 29.59 9.77 2.88
N ASP A 565 28.71 10.39 2.10
CA ASP A 565 29.13 11.27 0.98
C ASP A 565 28.53 12.67 1.11
N GLY A 566 29.37 13.71 1.10
CA GLY A 566 28.90 15.10 1.12
C GLY A 566 28.16 15.50 2.39
N CYS A 567 28.28 14.73 3.47
CA CYS A 567 27.61 15.04 4.74
C CYS A 567 28.17 16.32 5.36
N ARG A 568 27.31 17.13 5.99
CA ARG A 568 27.72 18.32 6.75
C ARG A 568 27.57 18.12 8.26
N SER A 569 26.60 17.33 8.74
CA SER A 569 26.33 16.95 10.14
C SER A 569 26.31 18.04 11.25
N GLY A 570 26.68 19.29 10.99
CA GLY A 570 26.56 20.41 11.93
C GLY A 570 27.32 20.22 13.26
N GLY A 571 28.42 19.46 13.26
CA GLY A 571 29.14 19.10 14.48
C GLY A 571 28.60 17.87 15.21
N MET A 572 27.51 17.27 14.73
CA MET A 572 27.14 15.91 15.12
C MET A 572 28.12 14.90 14.48
N PRO A 573 28.39 13.76 15.14
CA PRO A 573 29.20 12.73 14.54
C PRO A 573 28.44 12.03 13.41
N LEU A 574 29.18 11.39 12.50
CA LEU A 574 28.58 10.57 11.44
C LEU A 574 27.90 9.32 12.01
N ILE A 575 28.49 8.74 13.07
CA ILE A 575 28.01 7.57 13.80
C ILE A 575 27.89 7.96 15.27
N GLN A 576 26.69 7.81 15.84
CA GLN A 576 26.47 8.03 17.26
C GLN A 576 26.63 6.73 18.08
N ILE A 577 27.16 6.86 19.29
CA ILE A 577 27.32 5.77 20.25
C ILE A 577 26.12 5.74 21.20
N SER A 578 25.61 4.56 21.54
CA SER A 578 24.68 4.38 22.68
C SER A 578 25.46 4.21 23.99
N ASP A 579 25.02 4.85 25.07
CA ASP A 579 25.66 4.75 26.39
C ASP A 579 25.15 3.53 27.20
N ASP A 580 23.87 3.16 27.05
CA ASP A 580 23.22 2.11 27.82
C ASP A 580 23.12 0.76 27.06
N ASN A 581 23.61 -0.30 27.70
CA ASN A 581 23.59 -1.67 27.21
C ASN A 581 22.81 -2.59 28.18
N PRO A 582 21.46 -2.54 28.17
CA PRO A 582 20.63 -3.20 29.18
C PRO A 582 20.70 -4.72 29.16
N THR A 583 21.05 -5.33 28.02
CA THR A 583 21.16 -6.78 27.86
C THR A 583 22.57 -7.29 28.13
N GLY A 584 23.58 -6.41 28.12
CA GLY A 584 24.99 -6.76 28.12
C GLY A 584 25.49 -7.37 26.80
N ALA A 585 24.64 -7.43 25.78
CA ALA A 585 24.93 -7.97 24.45
C ALA A 585 25.04 -6.88 23.36
N GLY A 586 24.85 -5.61 23.72
CA GLY A 586 25.01 -4.47 22.85
C GLY A 586 26.45 -4.30 22.38
N GLU A 587 26.71 -4.54 21.10
CA GLU A 587 28.01 -4.35 20.46
C GLU A 587 27.80 -3.87 19.02
N THR A 588 28.67 -2.98 18.53
CA THR A 588 28.58 -2.45 17.17
C THR A 588 29.85 -2.77 16.40
N HIS A 589 29.72 -3.41 15.24
CA HIS A 589 30.81 -3.77 14.34
C HIS A 589 30.58 -3.13 12.97
N LEU A 590 31.50 -2.26 12.55
CA LEU A 590 31.50 -1.68 11.22
C LEU A 590 32.80 -2.01 10.49
N ARG A 591 32.72 -2.29 9.19
CA ARG A 591 33.89 -2.40 8.32
C ARG A 591 33.71 -1.61 7.05
N ASN A 592 34.82 -1.21 6.43
CA ASN A 592 34.81 -0.39 5.21
C ASN A 592 34.03 0.91 5.37
N VAL A 593 34.19 1.59 6.51
CA VAL A 593 33.60 2.92 6.75
C VAL A 593 34.35 3.96 5.94
N LYS A 594 33.65 4.68 5.07
CA LYS A 594 34.22 5.70 4.18
C LYS A 594 33.53 7.04 4.38
N THR A 595 34.33 8.11 4.39
CA THR A 595 33.85 9.49 4.35
C THR A 595 34.35 10.14 3.07
N VAL A 596 33.44 10.50 2.18
CA VAL A 596 33.71 11.10 0.88
C VAL A 596 33.14 12.51 0.89
N ASN A 597 33.91 13.48 0.38
CA ASN A 597 33.49 14.89 0.33
C ASN A 597 32.94 15.43 1.68
N TRP A 598 33.48 14.98 2.82
CA TRP A 598 32.92 15.30 4.14
C TRP A 598 33.11 16.78 4.48
N SER A 599 32.05 17.56 4.24
CA SER A 599 32.05 19.02 4.21
C SER A 599 31.80 19.68 5.57
N ASP A 600 31.66 18.91 6.65
CA ASP A 600 31.57 19.47 8.00
C ASP A 600 32.87 20.24 8.33
N THR A 601 32.70 21.46 8.84
CA THR A 601 33.79 22.37 9.27
C THR A 601 33.74 22.66 10.77
N SER A 602 32.80 22.02 11.48
CA SER A 602 32.61 22.19 12.93
C SER A 602 33.80 21.64 13.71
N ARG A 603 34.12 22.26 14.85
CA ARG A 603 35.25 21.83 15.71
C ARG A 603 35.05 20.44 16.31
N GLU A 604 33.79 20.09 16.59
CA GLU A 604 33.39 18.80 17.19
C GLU A 604 33.18 17.68 16.15
N LYS A 605 33.58 17.92 14.89
CA LYS A 605 33.49 16.95 13.80
C LYS A 605 34.20 15.64 14.18
N ALA A 606 33.44 14.55 14.23
CA ALA A 606 33.95 13.22 14.53
C ALA A 606 33.26 12.14 13.69
N VAL A 607 33.96 11.05 13.38
CA VAL A 607 33.34 9.88 12.75
C VAL A 607 32.44 9.18 13.76
N VAL A 608 32.94 8.95 14.97
CA VAL A 608 32.23 8.24 16.04
C VAL A 608 32.28 9.05 17.34
N ASN A 609 31.13 9.48 17.83
CA ASN A 609 31.01 10.19 19.11
C ASN A 609 29.62 9.95 19.74
N LEU A 610 29.37 10.41 20.95
CA LEU A 610 28.05 10.27 21.59
C LEU A 610 26.94 11.02 20.82
N GLY A 611 27.27 12.17 20.23
CA GLY A 611 26.34 13.00 19.45
C GLY A 611 25.46 13.93 20.27
N GLY A 612 24.30 14.28 19.71
CA GLY A 612 23.33 15.20 20.30
C GLY A 612 22.54 14.59 21.46
N GLY A 613 21.50 15.32 21.89
CA GLY A 613 20.50 14.79 22.82
C GLY A 613 20.88 14.73 24.31
N PRO A 614 19.94 14.22 25.13
CA PRO A 614 20.13 13.92 26.54
C PRO A 614 21.35 13.05 26.81
N ARG A 615 21.90 13.23 28.01
CA ARG A 615 23.15 12.66 28.48
C ARG A 615 22.85 11.76 29.68
N PRO A 616 22.19 10.61 29.49
CA PRO A 616 21.92 9.70 30.58
C PRO A 616 23.24 9.25 31.22
N GLN A 617 23.23 9.06 32.54
CA GLN A 617 24.36 8.42 33.22
C GLN A 617 24.27 6.92 32.92
N PRO A 618 25.32 6.29 32.36
CA PRO A 618 25.31 4.86 32.07
C PRO A 618 24.92 4.05 33.33
N LYS A 619 23.88 3.23 33.20
CA LYS A 619 23.30 2.50 34.35
C LYS A 619 23.77 1.05 34.46
N PHE A 620 24.43 0.55 33.42
CA PHE A 620 24.76 -0.86 33.28
C PHE A 620 26.27 -1.11 33.40
N ALA A 621 26.63 -2.35 33.74
CA ALA A 621 28.02 -2.75 33.96
C ALA A 621 28.88 -2.73 32.70
N LYS A 622 28.26 -2.75 31.52
CA LYS A 622 28.89 -2.64 30.21
C LYS A 622 28.31 -1.45 29.45
N GLY A 623 29.16 -0.72 28.75
CA GLY A 623 28.73 0.21 27.71
C GLY A 623 28.49 -0.51 26.38
N VAL A 624 28.40 0.27 25.31
CA VAL A 624 28.29 -0.25 23.94
C VAL A 624 29.61 0.03 23.21
N PRO A 625 30.50 -0.97 23.06
CA PRO A 625 31.72 -0.81 22.29
C PRO A 625 31.42 -0.70 20.79
N VAL A 626 32.14 0.17 20.09
CA VAL A 626 32.09 0.31 18.63
C VAL A 626 33.42 -0.13 18.03
N TYR A 627 33.40 -1.21 17.26
CA TYR A 627 34.56 -1.74 16.53
C TYR A 627 34.53 -1.27 15.07
N LEU A 628 35.54 -0.50 14.67
CA LEU A 628 35.79 -0.18 13.26
C LEU A 628 36.93 -1.09 12.79
N HIS A 629 36.54 -2.13 12.05
CA HIS A 629 37.45 -3.15 11.55
C HIS A 629 38.40 -2.56 10.50
N ASP A 630 39.64 -3.03 10.56
CA ASP A 630 40.76 -2.62 9.69
C ASP A 630 41.09 -1.11 9.70
N TRP A 631 40.60 -0.34 10.69
CA TRP A 631 40.83 1.10 10.78
C TRP A 631 42.32 1.46 10.87
N PHE A 632 43.12 0.67 11.60
CA PHE A 632 44.57 0.86 11.71
C PHE A 632 45.37 -0.04 10.75
N GLY A 633 44.70 -0.60 9.74
CA GLY A 633 45.24 -1.56 8.78
C GLY A 633 44.70 -2.98 8.99
N PRO A 634 45.02 -3.91 8.08
CA PRO A 634 44.44 -5.26 8.08
C PRO A 634 44.59 -5.99 9.43
N GLY A 635 43.48 -6.48 9.99
CA GLY A 635 43.42 -7.20 11.26
C GLY A 635 43.53 -6.33 12.52
N ARG A 636 43.64 -5.01 12.37
CA ARG A 636 43.81 -4.02 13.45
C ARG A 636 42.59 -3.10 13.52
N ALA A 637 41.68 -3.40 14.45
CA ALA A 637 40.45 -2.64 14.63
C ALA A 637 40.62 -1.46 15.60
N ALA A 638 39.85 -0.41 15.38
CA ALA A 638 39.64 0.66 16.36
C ALA A 638 38.47 0.29 17.27
N LEU A 639 38.73 0.13 18.57
CA LEU A 639 37.71 0.02 19.61
C LEU A 639 37.42 1.42 20.15
N VAL A 640 36.29 2.00 19.75
CA VAL A 640 35.79 3.29 20.23
C VAL A 640 34.80 3.06 21.36
N VAL A 641 34.97 3.79 22.46
CA VAL A 641 34.09 3.77 23.63
C VAL A 641 33.71 5.19 24.04
N SER A 642 32.56 5.33 24.70
CA SER A 642 32.16 6.56 25.39
C SER A 642 33.08 6.82 26.59
N ILE A 643 33.46 8.08 26.85
CA ILE A 643 34.23 8.45 28.06
C ILE A 643 33.44 8.20 29.36
N ARG A 644 32.15 7.89 29.25
CA ARG A 644 31.27 7.62 30.38
C ARG A 644 31.15 6.14 30.67
N SER A 645 31.56 5.28 29.74
CA SER A 645 31.39 3.84 29.85
C SER A 645 32.24 3.28 30.99
N PRO A 646 31.79 2.20 31.66
CA PRO A 646 32.59 1.52 32.68
C PRO A 646 33.96 1.06 32.17
N GLU A 647 34.06 0.63 30.91
CA GLU A 647 35.30 0.18 30.27
C GLU A 647 36.34 1.30 30.21
N PHE A 648 35.93 2.51 29.81
CA PHE A 648 36.83 3.65 29.80
C PHE A 648 37.24 4.05 31.22
N LYS A 649 36.28 4.10 32.16
CA LYS A 649 36.55 4.50 33.55
C LYS A 649 37.49 3.55 34.28
N THR A 650 37.49 2.26 33.92
CA THR A 650 38.34 1.24 34.54
C THR A 650 39.79 1.37 34.07
N GLU A 651 40.03 1.65 32.79
CA GLU A 651 41.38 1.74 32.20
C GLU A 651 41.54 2.97 31.29
N PRO A 652 41.43 4.21 31.80
CA PRO A 652 41.39 5.41 30.96
C PRO A 652 42.68 5.61 30.15
N THR A 653 43.83 5.15 30.65
CA THR A 653 45.14 5.24 29.98
C THR A 653 45.27 4.32 28.76
N ARG A 654 44.40 3.31 28.63
CA ARG A 654 44.35 2.44 27.45
C ARG A 654 43.81 3.16 26.21
N PHE A 655 42.99 4.20 26.41
CA PHE A 655 42.29 4.88 25.34
C PHE A 655 42.87 6.29 25.12
N ARG A 656 42.88 6.73 23.86
CA ARG A 656 43.40 8.05 23.46
C ARG A 656 42.38 8.81 22.61
N LYS A 657 42.58 10.12 22.48
CA LYS A 657 41.90 10.94 21.47
C LYS A 657 42.58 10.74 20.12
N GLU A 658 41.79 10.56 19.07
CA GLU A 658 42.25 10.37 17.69
C GLU A 658 41.30 11.13 16.77
N ALA A 659 41.73 12.27 16.23
CA ALA A 659 40.92 13.05 15.28
C ALA A 659 41.20 12.60 13.83
N PRO A 660 40.20 12.51 12.94
CA PRO A 660 38.79 12.83 13.15
C PRO A 660 37.94 11.62 13.62
N LEU A 661 38.55 10.49 14.02
CA LEU A 661 37.79 9.29 14.42
C LEU A 661 36.90 9.55 15.64
N THR A 662 37.44 10.18 16.68
CA THR A 662 36.80 10.41 17.98
C THR A 662 36.59 11.89 18.24
N GLY A 663 35.52 12.20 19.00
CA GLY A 663 35.19 13.54 19.46
C GLY A 663 35.67 13.79 20.89
N ASP A 664 35.03 14.76 21.54
CA ASP A 664 35.21 15.10 22.94
C ASP A 664 34.68 14.01 23.90
N GLU A 665 33.58 13.35 23.56
CA GLU A 665 32.89 12.34 24.38
C GLU A 665 33.23 10.88 24.03
N SER A 666 34.18 10.63 23.11
CA SER A 666 34.63 9.28 22.74
C SER A 666 36.15 9.13 22.75
N ARG A 667 36.66 7.92 23.00
CA ARG A 667 38.09 7.59 22.95
C ARG A 667 38.32 6.25 22.27
N VAL A 668 39.49 6.07 21.68
CA VAL A 668 39.84 4.88 20.90
C VAL A 668 41.02 4.13 21.51
N ALA A 669 40.97 2.80 21.45
CA ALA A 669 42.11 1.91 21.61
C ALA A 669 42.26 1.06 20.33
N GLU A 670 43.49 0.70 20.00
CA GLU A 670 43.73 -0.30 18.96
C GLU A 670 43.59 -1.70 19.55
N VAL A 671 42.90 -2.60 18.84
CA VAL A 671 42.73 -4.00 19.22
C VAL A 671 42.94 -4.91 18.01
N THR A 672 43.42 -6.12 18.24
CA THR A 672 43.72 -7.12 17.20
C THR A 672 42.96 -8.42 17.44
N GLY A 673 42.74 -9.20 16.38
CA GLY A 673 42.11 -10.52 16.51
C GLY A 673 40.62 -10.49 16.84
N ILE A 674 39.96 -9.35 16.62
CA ILE A 674 38.51 -9.23 16.78
C ILE A 674 37.83 -9.74 15.49
N PRO A 675 37.05 -10.83 15.54
CA PRO A 675 36.36 -11.32 14.36
C PRO A 675 35.25 -10.34 13.92
N PHE A 676 35.03 -10.22 12.61
CA PHE A 676 33.86 -9.51 12.08
C PHE A 676 32.65 -10.45 12.12
N PRO A 677 31.60 -10.16 12.90
CA PRO A 677 30.46 -11.05 13.07
C PRO A 677 29.76 -11.31 11.73
N GLN A 678 29.36 -12.56 11.51
CA GLN A 678 28.52 -12.92 10.39
C GLN A 678 27.07 -13.07 10.87
N PRO A 679 26.07 -12.58 10.12
CA PRO A 679 24.69 -12.96 10.40
C PRO A 679 24.54 -14.48 10.28
N PRO A 680 23.57 -15.08 11.01
CA PRO A 680 23.13 -16.43 10.73
C PRO A 680 22.77 -16.62 9.25
N GLU A 681 22.66 -17.84 8.75
CA GLU A 681 22.05 -18.06 7.44
C GLU A 681 20.56 -17.68 7.49
N VAL A 682 20.03 -17.01 6.46
CA VAL A 682 18.57 -16.87 6.32
C VAL A 682 18.04 -18.22 5.88
N VAL A 683 17.01 -18.72 6.55
CA VAL A 683 16.34 -19.94 6.12
C VAL A 683 15.08 -19.59 5.36
N ASP A 684 14.93 -20.28 4.23
CA ASP A 684 13.78 -20.27 3.36
C ASP A 684 13.03 -21.59 3.58
N ASP A 685 12.03 -21.55 4.46
CA ASP A 685 11.12 -22.67 4.75
C ASP A 685 9.64 -22.30 4.54
N LEU A 686 9.39 -21.13 3.95
CA LEU A 686 8.07 -20.66 3.57
C LEU A 686 7.79 -21.07 2.13
N PRO A 687 6.76 -21.89 1.86
CA PRO A 687 6.43 -22.23 0.48
C PRO A 687 5.95 -21.03 -0.34
N PRO A 688 6.24 -21.01 -1.66
CA PRO A 688 5.78 -19.94 -2.54
C PRO A 688 4.25 -19.92 -2.65
N ALA A 689 3.71 -18.73 -2.87
CA ALA A 689 2.29 -18.48 -3.05
C ALA A 689 2.00 -18.03 -4.49
N THR A 690 1.26 -18.86 -5.25
CA THR A 690 0.93 -18.58 -6.66
C THR A 690 -0.52 -18.17 -6.84
N VAL A 691 -0.72 -17.19 -7.73
CA VAL A 691 -2.04 -16.69 -8.14
C VAL A 691 -2.14 -16.65 -9.67
N VAL A 692 -3.19 -17.24 -10.23
CA VAL A 692 -3.61 -17.08 -11.63
C VAL A 692 -4.40 -15.77 -11.73
N THR A 693 -3.89 -14.79 -12.47
CA THR A 693 -4.52 -13.47 -12.60
C THR A 693 -5.32 -13.33 -13.89
N ARG A 694 -5.05 -14.16 -14.91
CA ARG A 694 -5.78 -14.13 -16.17
C ARG A 694 -5.74 -15.46 -16.88
N VAL A 695 -6.85 -15.81 -17.52
CA VAL A 695 -6.93 -16.94 -18.46
C VAL A 695 -7.63 -16.47 -19.72
N VAL A 696 -6.99 -16.67 -20.88
CA VAL A 696 -7.55 -16.33 -22.19
C VAL A 696 -7.68 -17.59 -23.02
N ARG A 697 -8.88 -17.86 -23.53
CA ARG A 697 -9.12 -18.94 -24.51
C ARG A 697 -9.17 -18.34 -25.91
N SER A 698 -8.25 -18.75 -26.78
CA SER A 698 -8.21 -18.30 -28.17
C SER A 698 -7.55 -19.35 -29.07
N ASN A 699 -8.10 -19.55 -30.27
CA ASN A 699 -7.54 -20.46 -31.29
C ASN A 699 -7.21 -21.88 -30.77
N GLY A 700 -8.10 -22.45 -29.95
CA GLY A 700 -7.91 -23.79 -29.37
C GLY A 700 -6.84 -23.88 -28.28
N LYS A 701 -6.35 -22.75 -27.76
CA LYS A 701 -5.35 -22.67 -26.69
C LYS A 701 -5.83 -21.86 -25.50
N LEU A 702 -5.30 -22.18 -24.32
CA LEU A 702 -5.44 -21.40 -23.10
C LEU A 702 -4.11 -20.72 -22.80
N THR A 703 -4.07 -19.39 -22.82
CA THR A 703 -2.97 -18.62 -22.26
C THR A 703 -3.32 -18.28 -20.81
N VAL A 704 -2.55 -18.84 -19.87
CA VAL A 704 -2.72 -18.65 -18.43
C VAL A 704 -1.59 -17.77 -17.93
N ARG A 705 -1.94 -16.71 -17.21
CA ARG A 705 -0.99 -15.77 -16.60
C ARG A 705 -1.20 -15.69 -15.11
N GLY A 706 -0.13 -15.38 -14.40
CA GLY A 706 -0.19 -15.21 -12.96
C GLY A 706 1.00 -14.50 -12.36
N THR A 707 1.02 -14.54 -11.04
CA THR A 707 2.06 -13.97 -10.18
C THR A 707 2.37 -14.98 -9.08
N THR A 708 3.64 -15.11 -8.76
CA THR A 708 4.11 -15.91 -7.63
C THR A 708 4.96 -15.03 -6.73
N VAL A 709 4.79 -15.17 -5.42
CA VAL A 709 5.61 -14.51 -4.41
C VAL A 709 6.14 -15.52 -3.40
N ASP A 710 7.34 -15.23 -2.92
CA ASP A 710 8.17 -16.10 -2.09
C ASP A 710 9.20 -15.22 -1.39
N ASP A 711 9.67 -15.62 -0.21
CA ASP A 711 10.78 -14.96 0.50
C ASP A 711 12.16 -15.46 0.05
N GLY A 712 12.20 -16.48 -0.81
CA GLY A 712 13.35 -16.97 -1.54
C GLY A 712 13.25 -16.84 -3.08
N GLN A 713 13.96 -17.73 -3.76
CA GLN A 713 13.97 -17.82 -5.22
C GLN A 713 12.98 -18.90 -5.69
N VAL A 714 12.03 -18.53 -6.54
CA VAL A 714 11.10 -19.47 -7.17
C VAL A 714 11.84 -20.26 -8.24
N ARG A 715 11.86 -21.59 -8.09
CA ARG A 715 12.49 -22.52 -9.04
C ARG A 715 11.63 -22.68 -10.29
N HIS A 716 10.35 -22.96 -10.11
CA HIS A 716 9.41 -23.07 -11.22
C HIS A 716 7.96 -22.87 -10.77
N VAL A 717 7.12 -22.47 -11.73
CA VAL A 717 5.66 -22.50 -11.63
C VAL A 717 5.14 -23.48 -12.66
N ARG A 718 4.19 -24.35 -12.29
CA ARG A 718 3.56 -25.31 -13.19
C ARG A 718 2.06 -25.15 -13.19
N VAL A 719 1.44 -25.22 -14.37
CA VAL A 719 -0.02 -25.30 -14.51
C VAL A 719 -0.36 -26.61 -15.18
N ASN A 720 -1.14 -27.46 -14.49
CA ASN A 720 -1.47 -28.82 -14.94
C ASN A 720 -0.23 -29.64 -15.34
N GLY A 721 0.88 -29.46 -14.61
CA GLY A 721 2.15 -30.15 -14.86
C GLY A 721 3.04 -29.52 -15.93
N GLN A 722 2.55 -28.55 -16.71
CA GLN A 722 3.35 -27.84 -17.71
C GLN A 722 4.05 -26.62 -17.08
N GLU A 723 5.35 -26.47 -17.32
CA GLU A 723 6.12 -25.34 -16.80
C GLU A 723 5.70 -24.02 -17.44
N ALA A 724 5.51 -23.01 -16.59
CA ALA A 724 5.30 -21.64 -16.99
C ALA A 724 6.64 -20.95 -17.25
N LYS A 725 6.62 -20.02 -18.20
CA LYS A 725 7.72 -19.11 -18.47
C LYS A 725 7.61 -17.90 -17.54
N ALA A 726 8.67 -17.60 -16.80
CA ALA A 726 8.78 -16.32 -16.10
C ALA A 726 8.84 -15.17 -17.13
N THR A 727 7.94 -14.20 -17.00
CA THR A 727 7.91 -12.97 -17.81
C THR A 727 8.44 -11.77 -17.05
N ALA A 728 8.61 -11.91 -15.73
CA ALA A 728 9.36 -11.00 -14.86
C ALA A 728 10.26 -11.79 -13.90
N ALA A 729 11.21 -11.11 -13.26
CA ALA A 729 12.15 -11.72 -12.32
C ALA A 729 11.43 -12.49 -11.20
N ASN A 730 11.99 -13.65 -10.84
CA ASN A 730 11.49 -14.52 -9.77
C ASN A 730 10.01 -14.91 -9.90
N PHE A 731 9.50 -15.07 -11.13
CA PHE A 731 8.08 -15.39 -11.40
C PHE A 731 7.10 -14.36 -10.81
N ALA A 732 7.54 -13.12 -10.57
CA ALA A 732 6.64 -12.01 -10.20
C ALA A 732 5.54 -11.82 -11.25
N GLU A 733 5.83 -12.18 -12.50
CA GLU A 733 4.88 -12.43 -13.56
C GLU A 733 5.30 -13.68 -14.32
N TRP A 734 4.33 -14.51 -14.70
CA TRP A 734 4.56 -15.72 -15.48
C TRP A 734 3.40 -16.01 -16.44
N GLU A 735 3.70 -16.78 -17.48
CA GLU A 735 2.74 -17.21 -18.49
C GLU A 735 2.99 -18.67 -18.90
N VAL A 736 1.91 -19.40 -19.17
CA VAL A 736 1.95 -20.72 -19.82
C VAL A 736 0.84 -20.82 -20.86
N THR A 737 1.11 -21.55 -21.94
CA THR A 737 0.10 -21.86 -22.95
C THR A 737 -0.20 -23.35 -22.94
N LEU A 738 -1.47 -23.69 -22.75
CA LEU A 738 -2.00 -25.06 -22.71
C LEU A 738 -2.94 -25.31 -23.89
N ASP A 739 -3.19 -26.56 -24.23
CA ASP A 739 -4.27 -26.92 -25.14
C ASP A 739 -5.64 -26.67 -24.48
N ALA A 740 -6.60 -26.15 -25.26
CA ALA A 740 -7.94 -25.82 -24.78
C ALA A 740 -8.99 -26.77 -25.38
N PRO A 741 -9.23 -27.95 -24.78
CA PRO A 741 -10.28 -28.86 -25.25
C PRO A 741 -11.66 -28.18 -25.24
N SER A 742 -12.58 -28.62 -26.08
CA SER A 742 -13.96 -28.10 -26.09
C SER A 742 -14.65 -28.42 -24.76
N GLY A 743 -15.05 -27.38 -24.04
CA GLY A 743 -15.71 -27.47 -22.74
C GLY A 743 -14.86 -27.01 -21.55
N PRO A 744 -15.36 -27.20 -20.32
CA PRO A 744 -14.71 -26.68 -19.13
C PRO A 744 -13.33 -27.31 -18.87
N VAL A 745 -12.34 -26.48 -18.54
CA VAL A 745 -10.98 -26.92 -18.18
C VAL A 745 -10.71 -26.56 -16.73
N GLN A 746 -10.22 -27.54 -15.96
CA GLN A 746 -9.71 -27.30 -14.61
C GLN A 746 -8.22 -27.02 -14.68
N LEU A 747 -7.81 -25.83 -14.24
CA LEU A 747 -6.42 -25.45 -14.07
C LEU A 747 -6.02 -25.64 -12.62
N ALA A 748 -4.81 -26.16 -12.40
CA ALA A 748 -4.15 -26.19 -11.10
C ALA A 748 -2.75 -25.58 -11.27
N ALA A 749 -2.55 -24.40 -10.69
CA ALA A 749 -1.25 -23.73 -10.63
C ALA A 749 -0.57 -24.03 -9.29
N VAL A 750 0.70 -24.41 -9.34
CA VAL A 750 1.54 -24.74 -8.18
C VAL A 750 2.96 -24.23 -8.41
N SER A 751 3.60 -23.74 -7.36
CA SER A 751 5.00 -23.29 -7.37
C SER A 751 5.89 -24.10 -6.43
N GLU A 752 7.18 -24.12 -6.76
CA GLU A 752 8.26 -24.66 -5.93
C GLU A 752 9.43 -23.66 -5.94
N ASP A 753 10.06 -23.46 -4.79
CA ASP A 753 11.24 -22.62 -4.63
C ASP A 753 12.56 -23.41 -4.80
N VAL A 754 13.70 -22.71 -4.71
CA VAL A 754 15.02 -23.30 -4.83
C VAL A 754 15.42 -24.08 -3.56
N ALA A 755 14.86 -23.76 -2.39
CA ALA A 755 15.03 -24.52 -1.16
C ALA A 755 14.27 -25.88 -1.17
N GLY A 756 13.34 -26.05 -2.11
CA GLY A 756 12.53 -27.25 -2.29
C GLY A 756 11.19 -27.21 -1.55
N ASN A 757 10.76 -26.04 -1.04
CA ASN A 757 9.41 -25.92 -0.50
C ASN A 757 8.41 -25.82 -1.66
N VAL A 758 7.31 -26.57 -1.52
CA VAL A 758 6.26 -26.66 -2.54
C VAL A 758 4.99 -26.04 -1.99
N GLU A 759 4.34 -25.21 -2.80
CA GLU A 759 3.06 -24.63 -2.46
C GLU A 759 2.03 -25.69 -2.06
N GLN A 760 1.57 -25.64 -0.82
CA GLN A 760 0.70 -26.67 -0.24
C GLN A 760 -0.77 -26.49 -0.58
N THR A 761 -1.15 -25.29 -1.03
CA THR A 761 -2.52 -24.99 -1.49
C THR A 761 -2.51 -24.49 -2.93
N PRO A 762 -2.39 -25.39 -3.93
CA PRO A 762 -2.42 -25.01 -5.35
C PRO A 762 -3.67 -24.22 -5.71
N MET A 763 -3.51 -23.17 -6.51
CA MET A 763 -4.66 -22.42 -7.00
C MET A 763 -5.40 -23.21 -8.07
N ARG A 764 -6.70 -23.42 -7.87
CA ARG A 764 -7.56 -24.11 -8.83
C ARG A 764 -8.53 -23.15 -9.48
N VAL A 765 -8.61 -23.17 -10.81
CA VAL A 765 -9.52 -22.32 -11.60
C VAL A 765 -10.30 -23.17 -12.58
N THR A 766 -11.63 -23.05 -12.55
CA THR A 766 -12.49 -23.61 -13.58
C THR A 766 -12.69 -22.60 -14.70
N VAL A 767 -12.14 -22.89 -15.87
CA VAL A 767 -12.34 -22.12 -17.10
C VAL A 767 -13.53 -22.73 -17.83
N LYS A 768 -14.60 -21.95 -18.03
CA LYS A 768 -15.78 -22.45 -18.75
C LYS A 768 -15.53 -22.57 -20.26
#